data_AF-A0A949Z845-F1
#
_entry.id   AF-A0A949Z845-F1
#
_cell.length_a   1.000
_cell.length_b   1.000
_cell.length_c   1.000
_cell.angle_alpha   90.00
_cell.angle_beta   90.00
_cell.angle_gamma   90.00
#
_symmetry.space_group_name_H-M   'P 1'
#
loop_
_entity.id
_entity.type
_entity.pdbx_description
1 polymer ?
#
loop_
_entity_poly.entity_id
_entity_poly.type
_entity_poly.pdbx_seq_one_letter_code
_entity_poly.pdbx_strand_id
1 'polypeptide(L)'
;MTTSYLNDWNADLLDEYYRRWKQDQASVDLSWSAFFEGFELGSSGGRNGKPGLAPDGASAITADLERLQDRVDGLVHNYRILGHTQAEIDPLAQLRPETPALKLCALGLEELPLETVVSSRYFQQSRSMSLGEMIDALRAIYCGPIGVEFMHIQSEAVREWVRDRIETRIVSPPPDAAAQKRLLRCLMETETFEQFVHTKFIGQKRFSLQGGESLMVILETILAECPEAGVREIIMGMAHRGRLTVLANFLRKSYNIIFKEFSENYIPDLVAGDGDVKYHLGYESVRKTASGAEVSIRLAANPSHLEIVDPVVEGKARARQRILEDTEKREKVLPLLVHGDAAFAGQGIVAETLNLSQLPGYETGGTVHVIVNNQIGFTTLPADARSTMYCTDVAKMIDAPIFHVNGDDPIAVEFVSRLAFEFRQKFARDVVVDMYCYRRYGHNETDEPSFTQPRLYKRINAHPAVTKIFNDRMLRSGMLTAEEAVTLETEFRVRLETALAEVRTSGVTSKKDFHRGFEDSTAVFQPPYSHQEPETRISKELVDFIVERMTRVPDGFSVLPQVKKLFLDRRKNQHQGKGPYDWAFAEALAFGSLLVEGTPVRLSGQDSRRGTFSQRHCVLYDTNTRQQYIPLGNLKEGQARFCVYNSMLSEAAVLGFDYGYSLDFQDMLCLWEAQFGDFVNGAQVVIDQFIVSSESKWQRPSGIVLLLPHGYEGQGPEHSSARLERFLQLCAEDNIQVCNLTTPAQYFHVLRRQVRRNFRKPLVIMTPKSLLRNERAISRIEDFTASAFQQVLGPTLLNERGKVNRIIFCSGKIYYDLIGYLESNKVDDTALVRVEQLYPLDLEGLNETIREVRDASSWVWCQEEPRNMGAWTYIEPLLGSVSGRQIEYAGRPPAASPAVGSKAWHDQQQKELVEQAFSV
;
A
#
# COMPACT_ATOMS: atom_id res chain seq x y z
N MET A 1 13.60 -42.19 28.78
CA MET A 1 14.01 -42.14 27.37
C MET A 1 13.01 -43.01 26.61
N THR A 2 12.09 -42.38 25.89
CA THR A 2 11.09 -43.03 25.05
C THR A 2 11.70 -43.21 23.66
N THR A 3 12.01 -44.44 23.27
CA THR A 3 12.44 -44.80 21.92
C THR A 3 11.22 -44.81 21.00
N SER A 4 11.14 -43.85 20.07
CA SER A 4 10.14 -43.84 19.01
C SER A 4 10.54 -44.83 17.91
N TYR A 5 9.74 -45.88 17.71
CA TYR A 5 9.99 -46.94 16.73
C TYR A 5 9.45 -46.63 15.32
N LEU A 6 8.66 -45.56 15.17
CA LEU A 6 7.99 -45.19 13.92
C LEU A 6 8.53 -43.85 13.42
N ASN A 7 9.41 -43.91 12.41
CA ASN A 7 9.84 -42.79 11.58
C ASN A 7 10.09 -43.32 10.16
N ASP A 8 9.74 -42.55 9.13
CA ASP A 8 9.87 -42.93 7.70
C ASP A 8 11.28 -43.35 7.26
N TRP A 9 12.30 -43.04 8.06
CA TRP A 9 13.70 -43.32 7.76
C TRP A 9 14.11 -44.78 8.06
N ASN A 10 13.23 -45.58 8.68
CA ASN A 10 13.50 -46.97 9.10
C ASN A 10 12.55 -48.02 8.49
N ALA A 11 11.80 -47.69 7.43
CA ALA A 11 10.79 -48.58 6.84
C ALA A 11 11.34 -49.96 6.44
N ASP A 12 12.52 -49.99 5.80
CA ASP A 12 13.15 -51.24 5.36
C ASP A 12 13.58 -52.14 6.53
N LEU A 13 14.03 -51.53 7.64
CA LEU A 13 14.42 -52.25 8.86
C LEU A 13 13.20 -52.86 9.56
N LEU A 14 12.07 -52.13 9.55
CA LEU A 14 10.82 -52.57 10.16
C LEU A 14 10.23 -53.77 9.39
N ASP A 15 10.28 -53.74 8.05
CA ASP A 15 9.88 -54.84 7.18
C ASP A 15 10.80 -56.06 7.28
N GLU A 16 12.11 -55.86 7.46
CA GLU A 16 13.06 -56.95 7.70
C GLU A 16 12.78 -57.62 9.06
N TYR A 17 12.62 -56.83 10.12
CA TYR A 17 12.40 -57.34 11.47
C TYR A 17 11.05 -58.03 11.59
N TYR A 18 10.02 -57.53 10.91
CA TYR A 18 8.72 -58.18 10.85
C TYR A 18 8.77 -59.53 10.11
N ARG A 19 9.48 -59.61 8.98
CA ARG A 19 9.69 -60.87 8.25
C ARG A 19 10.44 -61.91 9.08
N ARG A 20 11.49 -61.48 9.81
CA ARG A 20 12.23 -62.34 10.73
C ARG A 20 11.36 -62.83 11.89
N TRP A 21 10.59 -61.93 12.51
CA TRP A 21 9.65 -62.27 13.58
C TRP A 21 8.56 -63.26 13.13
N LYS A 22 8.04 -63.16 11.89
CA LYS A 22 7.10 -64.15 11.34
C LYS A 22 7.69 -65.56 11.18
N GLN A 23 9.00 -65.67 10.99
CA GLN A 23 9.69 -66.95 10.86
C GLN A 23 10.07 -67.53 12.23
N ASP A 24 10.50 -66.68 13.16
CA ASP A 24 10.80 -67.02 14.55
C ASP A 24 10.60 -65.80 15.46
N GLN A 25 9.66 -65.89 16.40
CA GLN A 25 9.28 -64.79 17.28
C GLN A 25 10.38 -64.39 18.27
N ALA A 26 11.36 -65.26 18.52
CA ALA A 26 12.53 -64.97 19.37
C ALA A 26 13.69 -64.34 18.58
N SER A 27 13.57 -64.21 17.26
CA SER A 27 14.64 -63.70 16.39
C SER A 27 14.79 -62.17 16.40
N VAL A 28 13.88 -61.47 17.08
CA VAL A 28 13.89 -60.03 17.36
C VAL A 28 13.75 -59.81 18.87
N ASP A 29 14.19 -58.65 19.35
CA ASP A 29 14.09 -58.30 20.76
C ASP A 29 12.62 -58.29 21.25
N LEU A 30 12.42 -58.56 22.55
CA LEU A 30 11.11 -58.60 23.21
C LEU A 30 10.25 -57.36 22.94
N SER A 31 10.85 -56.17 22.84
CA SER A 31 10.08 -54.95 22.53
C SER A 31 9.47 -54.97 21.12
N TRP A 32 10.21 -55.50 20.14
CA TRP A 32 9.74 -55.66 18.76
C TRP A 32 8.78 -56.83 18.63
N SER A 33 9.03 -57.92 19.35
CA SER A 33 8.16 -59.09 19.37
C SER A 33 6.77 -58.73 19.92
N ALA A 34 6.70 -58.00 21.04
CA ALA A 34 5.44 -57.51 21.61
C ALA A 34 4.72 -56.49 20.71
N PHE A 35 5.47 -55.63 20.00
CA PHE A 35 4.92 -54.70 19.03
C PHE A 35 4.28 -55.43 17.84
N PHE A 36 4.96 -56.41 17.25
CA PHE A 36 4.44 -57.19 16.12
C PHE A 36 3.31 -58.14 16.53
N GLU A 37 3.37 -58.69 17.74
CA GLU A 37 2.28 -59.48 18.32
C GLU A 37 1.03 -58.63 18.52
N GLY A 38 1.17 -57.40 19.05
CA GLY A 38 0.07 -56.43 19.15
C GLY A 38 -0.47 -55.99 17.79
N PHE A 39 0.41 -55.83 16.79
CA PHE A 39 0.03 -55.48 15.42
C PHE A 39 -0.74 -56.61 14.72
N GLU A 40 -0.32 -57.87 14.87
CA GLU A 40 -1.04 -59.04 14.36
C GLU A 40 -2.35 -59.28 15.12
N LEU A 41 -2.39 -59.13 16.46
CA LEU A 41 -3.62 -59.20 17.25
C LEU A 41 -4.63 -58.11 16.87
N GLY A 42 -4.15 -56.89 16.59
CA GLY A 42 -4.98 -55.79 16.08
C GLY A 42 -5.49 -56.04 14.67
N SER A 43 -4.71 -56.75 13.85
CA SER A 43 -5.06 -57.12 12.47
C SER A 43 -5.90 -58.42 12.38
N SER A 44 -5.87 -59.27 13.42
CA SER A 44 -6.55 -60.58 13.49
C SER A 44 -7.82 -60.57 14.35
N GLY A 45 -8.20 -59.43 14.93
CA GLY A 45 -9.30 -59.32 15.89
C GLY A 45 -10.70 -59.30 15.26
N GLY A 46 -11.26 -60.49 14.97
CA GLY A 46 -12.68 -60.59 14.60
C GLY A 46 -13.28 -61.97 14.31
N ARG A 47 -12.79 -63.10 14.85
CA ARG A 47 -13.53 -64.39 14.78
C ARG A 47 -13.43 -65.19 16.08
N ASN A 48 -14.48 -65.15 16.91
CA ASN A 48 -14.85 -66.25 17.81
C ASN A 48 -16.33 -66.16 18.23
N GLY A 49 -17.19 -66.85 17.47
CA GLY A 49 -18.59 -67.14 17.79
C GLY A 49 -19.11 -68.22 16.82
N LYS A 50 -19.59 -69.34 17.36
CA LYS A 50 -20.01 -70.58 16.65
C LYS A 50 -21.08 -70.36 15.53
N PRO A 51 -21.24 -71.34 14.61
CA PRO A 51 -21.58 -71.10 13.21
C PRO A 51 -23.09 -70.88 13.00
N GLY A 52 -23.45 -69.63 12.69
CA GLY A 52 -24.63 -69.34 11.88
C GLY A 52 -24.14 -69.03 10.46
N LEU A 53 -24.71 -69.71 9.46
CA LEU A 53 -24.47 -69.38 8.06
C LEU A 53 -24.84 -67.90 7.82
N ALA A 54 -23.82 -67.04 7.69
CA ALA A 54 -23.94 -65.72 7.11
C ALA A 54 -22.88 -65.59 6.01
N PRO A 55 -23.18 -64.96 4.86
CA PRO A 55 -22.35 -65.10 3.67
C PRO A 55 -21.03 -64.34 3.87
N ASP A 56 -19.90 -65.02 3.70
CA ASP A 56 -18.54 -64.45 3.68
C ASP A 56 -18.34 -63.36 2.58
N GLY A 57 -19.34 -63.11 1.73
CA GLY A 57 -19.35 -62.00 0.77
C GLY A 57 -19.72 -60.64 1.36
N ALA A 58 -20.48 -60.56 2.46
CA ALA A 58 -21.04 -59.27 2.91
C ALA A 58 -19.97 -58.30 3.46
N SER A 59 -18.95 -58.80 4.17
CA SER A 59 -17.89 -58.00 4.78
C SER A 59 -16.88 -57.45 3.76
N ALA A 60 -16.53 -58.24 2.74
CA ALA A 60 -15.67 -57.81 1.64
C ALA A 60 -16.40 -56.78 0.75
N ILE A 61 -17.69 -57.01 0.48
CA ILE A 61 -18.53 -56.06 -0.27
C ILE A 61 -18.65 -54.73 0.48
N THR A 62 -18.83 -54.71 1.81
CA THR A 62 -18.85 -53.45 2.57
C THR A 62 -17.51 -52.71 2.54
N ALA A 63 -16.38 -53.41 2.64
CA ALA A 63 -15.06 -52.78 2.57
C ALA A 63 -14.75 -52.21 1.17
N ASP A 64 -15.17 -52.88 0.10
CA ASP A 64 -15.02 -52.38 -1.26
C ASP A 64 -15.98 -51.22 -1.57
N LEU A 65 -17.18 -51.21 -0.99
CA LEU A 65 -18.11 -50.08 -1.05
C LEU A 65 -17.59 -48.85 -0.28
N GLU A 66 -17.01 -49.04 0.90
CA GLU A 66 -16.39 -47.98 1.68
C GLU A 66 -15.19 -47.38 0.92
N ARG A 67 -14.31 -48.23 0.36
CA ARG A 67 -13.20 -47.77 -0.50
C ARG A 67 -13.68 -47.02 -1.74
N LEU A 68 -14.77 -47.47 -2.37
CA LEU A 68 -15.36 -46.75 -3.49
C LEU A 68 -15.87 -45.38 -3.06
N GLN A 69 -16.56 -45.30 -1.92
CA GLN A 69 -17.07 -44.05 -1.38
C GLN A 69 -15.94 -43.06 -1.06
N ASP A 70 -14.84 -43.53 -0.47
CA ASP A 70 -13.66 -42.71 -0.18
C ASP A 70 -13.03 -42.16 -1.47
N ARG A 71 -12.94 -42.98 -2.53
CA ARG A 71 -12.44 -42.53 -3.85
C ARG A 71 -13.36 -41.50 -4.49
N VAL A 72 -14.68 -41.66 -4.36
CA VAL A 72 -15.69 -40.71 -4.89
C VAL A 72 -15.67 -39.39 -4.11
N ASP A 73 -15.58 -39.42 -2.79
CA ASP A 73 -15.42 -38.21 -1.97
C ASP A 73 -14.07 -37.52 -2.28
N GLY A 74 -13.00 -38.32 -2.46
CA GLY A 74 -11.68 -37.85 -2.89
C GLY A 74 -11.68 -37.19 -4.27
N LEU A 75 -12.46 -37.71 -5.23
CA LEU A 75 -12.67 -37.10 -6.54
C LEU A 75 -13.23 -35.68 -6.39
N VAL A 76 -14.32 -35.50 -5.63
CA VAL A 76 -14.94 -34.18 -5.39
C VAL A 76 -13.93 -33.22 -4.74
N HIS A 77 -13.23 -33.70 -3.71
CA HIS A 77 -12.23 -32.92 -3.00
C HIS A 77 -11.08 -32.46 -3.91
N ASN A 78 -10.53 -33.38 -4.71
CA ASN A 78 -9.42 -33.07 -5.61
C ASN A 78 -9.83 -32.07 -6.70
N TYR A 79 -11.06 -32.14 -7.23
CA TYR A 79 -11.55 -31.13 -8.17
C TYR A 79 -11.71 -29.74 -7.54
N ARG A 80 -12.12 -29.65 -6.27
CA ARG A 80 -12.18 -28.38 -5.54
C ARG A 80 -10.80 -27.77 -5.30
N ILE A 81 -9.78 -28.61 -5.09
CA ILE A 81 -8.40 -28.16 -4.85
C ILE A 81 -7.68 -27.84 -6.15
N LEU A 82 -7.76 -28.73 -7.15
CA LEU A 82 -6.89 -28.71 -8.34
C LEU A 82 -7.66 -28.44 -9.63
N GLY A 83 -8.99 -28.34 -9.62
CA GLY A 83 -9.77 -28.18 -10.86
C GLY A 83 -9.34 -26.95 -11.66
N HIS A 84 -8.91 -25.88 -10.97
CA HIS A 84 -8.38 -24.66 -11.57
C HIS A 84 -7.11 -24.87 -12.41
N THR A 85 -6.31 -25.91 -12.16
CA THR A 85 -5.07 -26.19 -12.93
C THR A 85 -5.35 -26.81 -14.30
N GLN A 86 -6.57 -27.25 -14.54
CA GLN A 86 -7.06 -27.76 -15.84
C GLN A 86 -8.25 -26.96 -16.39
N ALA A 87 -8.49 -25.76 -15.85
CA ALA A 87 -9.54 -24.87 -16.32
C ALA A 87 -9.18 -24.22 -17.67
N GLU A 88 -10.19 -23.92 -18.47
CA GLU A 88 -10.09 -23.27 -19.79
C GLU A 88 -10.00 -21.75 -19.67
N ILE A 89 -9.03 -21.28 -18.88
CA ILE A 89 -8.84 -19.86 -18.57
C ILE A 89 -7.97 -19.11 -19.59
N ASP A 90 -7.02 -19.78 -20.26
CA ASP A 90 -6.14 -19.12 -21.23
C ASP A 90 -6.82 -19.00 -22.61
N PRO A 91 -7.12 -17.78 -23.11
CA PRO A 91 -7.74 -17.59 -24.42
C PRO A 91 -6.85 -18.02 -25.60
N LEU A 92 -5.53 -18.18 -25.39
CA LEU A 92 -4.57 -18.58 -26.42
C LEU A 92 -4.22 -20.08 -26.37
N ALA A 93 -4.80 -20.84 -25.44
CA ALA A 93 -4.58 -22.27 -25.32
C ALA A 93 -5.32 -23.03 -26.43
N GLN A 94 -4.62 -23.98 -27.07
CA GLN A 94 -5.21 -24.84 -28.10
C GLN A 94 -5.82 -26.13 -27.54
N LEU A 95 -5.32 -26.56 -26.38
CA LEU A 95 -5.74 -27.77 -25.70
C LEU A 95 -5.94 -27.45 -24.23
N ARG A 96 -6.93 -28.10 -23.62
CA ARG A 96 -7.14 -28.03 -22.18
C ARG A 96 -5.89 -28.59 -21.47
N PRO A 97 -5.37 -27.92 -20.42
CA PRO A 97 -4.30 -28.48 -19.62
C PRO A 97 -4.77 -29.78 -18.95
N GLU A 98 -3.91 -30.80 -18.90
CA GLU A 98 -4.19 -32.01 -18.13
C GLU A 98 -3.43 -31.98 -16.80
N THR A 99 -4.13 -32.23 -15.70
CA THR A 99 -3.51 -32.36 -14.37
C THR A 99 -3.36 -33.83 -14.01
N PRO A 100 -2.14 -34.37 -13.82
CA PRO A 100 -1.93 -35.78 -13.53
C PRO A 100 -2.72 -36.30 -12.32
N ALA A 101 -2.83 -35.49 -11.26
CA ALA A 101 -3.56 -35.84 -10.05
C ALA A 101 -5.09 -35.94 -10.23
N LEU A 102 -5.65 -35.42 -11.33
CA LEU A 102 -7.08 -35.49 -11.66
C LEU A 102 -7.40 -36.59 -12.68
N LYS A 103 -6.40 -37.39 -13.10
CA LYS A 103 -6.63 -38.56 -13.96
C LYS A 103 -7.32 -39.67 -13.16
N LEU A 104 -8.23 -40.40 -13.80
CA LEU A 104 -8.97 -41.49 -13.14
C LEU A 104 -8.05 -42.56 -12.56
N CYS A 105 -6.92 -42.83 -13.20
CA CYS A 105 -5.90 -43.75 -12.70
C CYS A 105 -5.31 -43.27 -11.35
N ALA A 106 -4.97 -41.99 -11.23
CA ALA A 106 -4.45 -41.39 -10.01
C ALA A 106 -5.49 -41.36 -8.87
N LEU A 107 -6.78 -41.35 -9.22
CA LEU A 107 -7.90 -41.39 -8.28
C LEU A 107 -8.35 -42.83 -7.94
N GLY A 108 -7.75 -43.86 -8.55
CA GLY A 108 -8.16 -45.26 -8.36
C GLY A 108 -9.54 -45.59 -8.94
N LEU A 109 -9.97 -44.85 -9.96
CA LEU A 109 -11.30 -44.94 -10.59
C LEU A 109 -11.24 -45.46 -12.05
N GLU A 110 -10.05 -45.73 -12.60
CA GLU A 110 -9.88 -46.15 -14.01
C GLU A 110 -10.56 -47.48 -14.35
N GLU A 111 -10.59 -48.42 -13.41
CA GLU A 111 -11.20 -49.74 -13.62
C GLU A 111 -12.74 -49.72 -13.48
N LEU A 112 -13.34 -48.59 -13.09
CA LEU A 112 -14.78 -48.47 -12.90
C LEU A 112 -15.47 -48.01 -14.19
N PRO A 113 -16.54 -48.69 -14.63
CA PRO A 113 -17.39 -48.20 -15.70
C PRO A 113 -17.94 -46.81 -15.36
N LEU A 114 -18.03 -45.90 -16.34
CA LEU A 114 -18.55 -44.56 -16.12
C LEU A 114 -20.03 -44.55 -15.74
N GLU A 115 -20.76 -45.62 -16.06
CA GLU A 115 -22.15 -45.86 -15.72
C GLU A 115 -22.36 -46.26 -14.25
N THR A 116 -21.27 -46.51 -13.50
CA THR A 116 -21.33 -46.87 -12.09
C THR A 116 -22.06 -45.78 -11.31
N VAL A 117 -23.14 -46.15 -10.61
CA VAL A 117 -23.92 -45.22 -9.80
C VAL A 117 -23.13 -44.88 -8.55
N VAL A 118 -22.86 -43.59 -8.37
CA VAL A 118 -22.12 -43.03 -7.25
C VAL A 118 -22.89 -41.87 -6.62
N SER A 119 -22.55 -41.55 -5.38
CA SER A 119 -23.03 -40.36 -4.68
C SER A 119 -21.93 -39.88 -3.74
N SER A 120 -21.86 -38.57 -3.50
CA SER A 120 -21.00 -38.02 -2.45
C SER A 120 -21.84 -37.18 -1.51
N ARG A 121 -21.67 -37.38 -0.20
CA ARG A 121 -22.31 -36.54 0.83
C ARG A 121 -21.94 -35.06 0.70
N TYR A 122 -20.83 -34.79 0.03
CA TYR A 122 -20.28 -33.45 -0.13
C TYR A 122 -20.64 -32.79 -1.45
N PHE A 123 -21.38 -33.44 -2.36
CA PHE A 123 -21.66 -32.91 -3.69
C PHE A 123 -23.15 -33.02 -4.05
N GLN A 124 -23.73 -31.94 -4.58
CA GLN A 124 -25.12 -31.86 -5.05
C GLN A 124 -26.15 -32.55 -4.13
N GLN A 125 -26.08 -32.27 -2.83
CA GLN A 125 -27.01 -32.80 -1.82
C GLN A 125 -27.11 -34.34 -1.80
N SER A 126 -25.99 -35.05 -2.03
CA SER A 126 -25.95 -36.52 -2.07
C SER A 126 -26.79 -37.16 -3.17
N ARG A 127 -27.10 -36.42 -4.24
CA ARG A 127 -27.82 -36.95 -5.40
C ARG A 127 -27.02 -38.11 -6.02
N SER A 128 -27.67 -39.25 -6.22
CA SER A 128 -27.11 -40.37 -7.00
C SER A 128 -27.05 -40.02 -8.48
N MET A 129 -25.91 -40.28 -9.11
CA MET A 129 -25.65 -40.08 -10.53
C MET A 129 -24.61 -41.08 -11.02
N SER A 130 -24.44 -41.23 -12.33
CA SER A 130 -23.32 -42.02 -12.87
C SER A 130 -21.97 -41.33 -12.59
N LEU A 131 -20.90 -42.12 -12.49
CA LEU A 131 -19.55 -41.59 -12.32
C LEU A 131 -19.17 -40.62 -13.44
N GLY A 132 -19.56 -40.92 -14.68
CA GLY A 132 -19.39 -40.03 -15.82
C GLY A 132 -20.09 -38.69 -15.64
N GLU A 133 -21.37 -38.70 -15.25
CA GLU A 133 -22.12 -37.46 -14.95
C GLU A 133 -21.48 -36.64 -13.83
N MET A 134 -20.97 -37.29 -12.78
CA MET A 134 -20.28 -36.60 -11.69
C MET A 134 -19.00 -35.91 -12.17
N ILE A 135 -18.17 -36.61 -12.97
CA ILE A 135 -16.95 -36.07 -13.54
C ILE A 135 -17.26 -34.88 -14.46
N ASP A 136 -18.30 -34.99 -15.30
CA ASP A 136 -18.70 -33.92 -16.21
C ASP A 136 -19.23 -32.71 -15.45
N ALA A 137 -20.00 -32.91 -14.37
CA ALA A 137 -20.46 -31.84 -13.49
C ALA A 137 -19.28 -31.14 -12.80
N LEU A 138 -18.33 -31.89 -12.24
CA LEU A 138 -17.13 -31.34 -11.59
C LEU A 138 -16.26 -30.56 -12.60
N ARG A 139 -16.11 -31.07 -13.83
CA ARG A 139 -15.42 -30.36 -14.92
C ARG A 139 -16.14 -29.07 -15.31
N ALA A 140 -17.46 -29.09 -15.43
CA ALA A 140 -18.23 -27.89 -15.76
C ALA A 140 -18.12 -26.80 -14.68
N ILE A 141 -18.05 -27.21 -13.40
CA ILE A 141 -17.93 -26.30 -12.26
C ILE A 141 -16.52 -25.70 -12.16
N TYR A 142 -15.49 -26.56 -12.11
CA TYR A 142 -14.12 -26.17 -11.71
C TYR A 142 -13.12 -26.09 -12.86
N CYS A 143 -13.46 -26.60 -14.05
CA CYS A 143 -12.54 -26.73 -15.18
C CYS A 143 -13.07 -26.06 -16.46
N GLY A 144 -14.10 -25.22 -16.35
CA GLY A 144 -14.64 -24.43 -17.46
C GLY A 144 -13.85 -23.12 -17.66
N PRO A 145 -14.51 -22.02 -18.07
CA PRO A 145 -13.85 -20.72 -18.30
C PRO A 145 -13.44 -20.00 -17.00
N ILE A 146 -13.70 -20.62 -15.85
CA ILE A 146 -13.41 -20.08 -14.51
C ILE A 146 -12.68 -21.16 -13.72
N GLY A 147 -11.46 -20.85 -13.28
CA GLY A 147 -10.72 -21.58 -12.26
C GLY A 147 -10.83 -20.87 -10.91
N VAL A 148 -10.95 -21.61 -9.81
CA VAL A 148 -11.15 -21.04 -8.48
C VAL A 148 -10.16 -21.64 -7.49
N GLU A 149 -9.41 -20.79 -6.80
CA GLU A 149 -8.59 -21.17 -5.65
C GLU A 149 -9.22 -20.61 -4.38
N PHE A 150 -9.74 -21.51 -3.54
CA PHE A 150 -10.36 -21.13 -2.27
C PHE A 150 -10.09 -22.14 -1.15
N MET A 151 -9.62 -23.35 -1.48
CA MET A 151 -9.41 -24.41 -0.49
C MET A 151 -8.26 -24.11 0.48
N HIS A 152 -7.33 -23.21 0.13
CA HIS A 152 -6.25 -22.72 1.01
C HIS A 152 -6.76 -21.84 2.16
N ILE A 153 -7.95 -21.26 2.02
CA ILE A 153 -8.53 -20.35 2.99
C ILE A 153 -8.85 -21.11 4.29
N GLN A 154 -8.32 -20.64 5.41
CA GLN A 154 -8.50 -21.33 6.71
C GLN A 154 -9.95 -21.28 7.22
N SER A 155 -10.67 -20.19 6.96
CA SER A 155 -12.05 -20.02 7.40
C SER A 155 -13.02 -20.94 6.65
N GLU A 156 -13.65 -21.88 7.36
CA GLU A 156 -14.66 -22.78 6.82
C GLU A 156 -15.86 -22.02 6.25
N ALA A 157 -16.43 -21.08 7.01
CA ALA A 157 -17.58 -20.29 6.56
C ALA A 157 -17.31 -19.55 5.24
N VAL A 158 -16.06 -19.10 5.02
CA VAL A 158 -15.65 -18.50 3.75
C VAL A 158 -15.59 -19.56 2.65
N ARG A 159 -14.94 -20.70 2.90
CA ARG A 159 -14.84 -21.78 1.91
C ARG A 159 -16.20 -22.29 1.47
N GLU A 160 -17.10 -22.50 2.42
CA GLU A 160 -18.47 -22.92 2.13
C GLU A 160 -19.22 -21.90 1.30
N TRP A 161 -19.09 -20.62 1.63
CA TRP A 161 -19.72 -19.56 0.87
C TRP A 161 -19.23 -19.53 -0.59
N VAL A 162 -17.92 -19.59 -0.81
CA VAL A 162 -17.34 -19.62 -2.16
C VAL A 162 -17.79 -20.88 -2.90
N ARG A 163 -17.69 -22.05 -2.27
CA ARG A 163 -18.15 -23.34 -2.80
C ARG A 163 -19.60 -23.24 -3.30
N ASP A 164 -20.50 -22.77 -2.44
CA ASP A 164 -21.93 -22.73 -2.75
C ASP A 164 -22.21 -21.83 -3.98
N ARG A 165 -21.55 -20.68 -4.10
CA ARG A 165 -21.73 -19.78 -5.27
C ARG A 165 -21.18 -20.40 -6.56
N ILE A 166 -20.02 -21.05 -6.48
CA ILE A 166 -19.39 -21.66 -7.65
C ILE A 166 -20.17 -22.89 -8.12
N GLU A 167 -20.60 -23.76 -7.22
CA GLU A 167 -21.33 -24.99 -7.57
C GLU A 167 -22.76 -24.70 -8.06
N THR A 168 -23.42 -23.68 -7.51
CA THR A 168 -24.78 -23.31 -7.94
C THR A 168 -24.80 -22.54 -9.27
N ARG A 169 -23.67 -21.99 -9.73
CA ARG A 169 -23.58 -21.27 -11.02
C ARG A 169 -24.14 -22.08 -12.18
N ILE A 170 -23.84 -23.39 -12.24
CA ILE A 170 -24.18 -24.25 -13.37
C ILE A 170 -25.69 -24.52 -13.46
N VAL A 171 -26.42 -24.41 -12.35
CA VAL A 171 -27.88 -24.56 -12.34
C VAL A 171 -28.62 -23.24 -12.50
N SER A 172 -27.92 -22.10 -12.38
CA SER A 172 -28.50 -20.78 -12.62
C SER A 172 -28.72 -20.53 -14.11
N PRO A 173 -29.83 -19.89 -14.51
CA PRO A 173 -30.04 -19.53 -15.91
C PRO A 173 -28.95 -18.55 -16.36
N PRO A 174 -28.48 -18.65 -17.62
CA PRO A 174 -27.55 -17.67 -18.16
C PRO A 174 -28.19 -16.26 -18.19
N PRO A 175 -27.39 -15.19 -18.25
CA PRO A 175 -27.92 -13.84 -18.41
C PRO A 175 -28.86 -13.76 -19.61
N ASP A 176 -29.96 -12.99 -19.45
CA ASP A 176 -30.93 -12.81 -20.52
C ASP A 176 -30.32 -12.06 -21.72
N ALA A 177 -31.07 -12.03 -22.84
CA ALA A 177 -30.60 -11.39 -24.06
C ALA A 177 -30.29 -9.88 -23.86
N ALA A 178 -31.01 -9.20 -22.96
CA ALA A 178 -30.78 -7.78 -22.69
C ALA A 178 -29.45 -7.56 -21.93
N ALA A 179 -29.14 -8.41 -20.95
CA ALA A 179 -27.88 -8.42 -20.23
C ALA A 179 -26.71 -8.71 -21.17
N GLN A 180 -26.81 -9.74 -22.01
CA GLN A 180 -25.77 -10.06 -22.99
C GLN A 180 -25.58 -8.93 -24.01
N LYS A 181 -26.65 -8.28 -24.48
CA LYS A 181 -26.53 -7.08 -25.33
C LYS A 181 -25.81 -5.92 -24.64
N ARG A 182 -25.99 -5.73 -23.32
CA ARG A 182 -25.23 -4.71 -22.55
C ARG A 182 -23.74 -5.05 -22.49
N LEU A 183 -23.38 -6.31 -22.23
CA LEU A 183 -22.00 -6.77 -22.24
C LEU A 183 -21.35 -6.56 -23.62
N LEU A 184 -22.05 -6.92 -24.69
CA LEU A 184 -21.56 -6.71 -26.05
C LEU A 184 -21.35 -5.22 -26.34
N ARG A 185 -22.30 -4.36 -25.95
CA ARG A 185 -22.18 -2.91 -26.13
C ARG A 185 -20.96 -2.34 -25.39
N CYS A 186 -20.69 -2.81 -24.18
CA CYS A 186 -19.49 -2.45 -23.41
C CYS A 186 -18.19 -2.82 -24.14
N LEU A 187 -18.10 -4.05 -24.66
CA LEU A 187 -16.96 -4.52 -25.44
C LEU A 187 -16.78 -3.74 -26.75
N MET A 188 -17.87 -3.54 -27.51
CA MET A 188 -17.86 -2.77 -28.75
C MET A 188 -17.44 -1.32 -28.54
N GLU A 189 -17.96 -0.65 -27.51
CA GLU A 189 -17.60 0.72 -27.18
C GLU A 189 -16.09 0.84 -26.90
N THR A 190 -15.55 -0.14 -26.19
CA THR A 190 -14.14 -0.25 -25.79
C THR A 190 -13.23 -0.50 -26.99
N GLU A 191 -13.51 -1.55 -27.78
CA GLU A 191 -12.69 -1.89 -28.93
C GLU A 191 -12.73 -0.80 -30.01
N THR A 192 -13.90 -0.20 -30.25
CA THR A 192 -14.05 0.89 -31.22
C THR A 192 -13.18 2.09 -30.84
N PHE A 193 -13.12 2.44 -29.54
CA PHE A 193 -12.24 3.51 -29.06
C PHE A 193 -10.76 3.19 -29.29
N GLU A 194 -10.30 2.00 -28.92
CA GLU A 194 -8.92 1.56 -29.12
C GLU A 194 -8.49 1.58 -30.60
N GLN A 195 -9.32 1.01 -31.48
CA GLN A 195 -9.07 1.00 -32.93
C GLN A 195 -9.07 2.41 -33.52
N PHE A 196 -9.96 3.29 -33.04
CA PHE A 196 -10.02 4.67 -33.47
C PHE A 196 -8.74 5.43 -33.10
N VAL A 197 -8.30 5.32 -31.85
CA VAL A 197 -7.06 5.98 -31.38
C VAL A 197 -5.86 5.45 -32.16
N HIS A 198 -5.77 4.13 -32.37
CA HIS A 198 -4.70 3.51 -33.15
C HIS A 198 -4.63 4.05 -34.58
N THR A 199 -5.79 4.24 -35.22
CA THR A 199 -5.87 4.69 -36.62
C THR A 199 -5.61 6.19 -36.77
N LYS A 200 -6.13 7.02 -35.85
CA LYS A 200 -6.08 8.48 -35.97
C LYS A 200 -4.81 9.11 -35.39
N PHE A 201 -4.14 8.43 -34.45
CA PHE A 201 -2.95 8.93 -33.75
C PHE A 201 -1.77 7.95 -33.89
N ILE A 202 -1.31 7.78 -35.12
CA ILE A 202 -0.23 6.83 -35.48
C ILE A 202 1.06 7.19 -34.73
N GLY A 203 1.75 6.18 -34.18
CA GLY A 203 3.02 6.34 -33.48
C GLY A 203 2.93 6.85 -32.04
N GLN A 204 1.73 7.19 -31.57
CA GLN A 204 1.51 7.65 -30.19
C GLN A 204 1.39 6.46 -29.24
N LYS A 205 2.20 6.47 -28.17
CA LYS A 205 2.11 5.48 -27.09
C LYS A 205 0.80 5.66 -26.33
N ARG A 206 0.01 4.60 -26.22
CA ARG A 206 -1.27 4.59 -25.49
C ARG A 206 -1.43 3.41 -24.54
N PHE A 207 -0.59 2.38 -24.66
CA PHE A 207 -0.65 1.15 -23.87
C PHE A 207 -1.99 0.44 -23.98
N SER A 208 -2.34 0.09 -25.22
CA SER A 208 -3.62 -0.47 -25.66
C SER A 208 -4.17 -1.58 -24.76
N LEU A 209 -5.48 -1.52 -24.52
CA LEU A 209 -6.23 -2.60 -23.87
C LEU A 209 -6.57 -3.75 -24.83
N GLN A 210 -6.27 -3.68 -26.13
CA GLN A 210 -6.71 -4.70 -27.07
C GLN A 210 -6.18 -6.11 -26.73
N GLY A 211 -7.11 -7.06 -26.65
CA GLY A 211 -6.91 -8.40 -26.10
C GLY A 211 -7.21 -8.54 -24.60
N GLY A 212 -7.60 -7.47 -23.92
CA GLY A 212 -8.02 -7.41 -22.51
C GLY A 212 -9.24 -6.54 -22.28
N GLU A 213 -10.09 -6.38 -23.30
CA GLU A 213 -11.28 -5.51 -23.31
C GLU A 213 -12.27 -5.85 -22.19
N SER A 214 -12.30 -7.10 -21.74
CA SER A 214 -13.14 -7.59 -20.65
C SER A 214 -12.84 -6.95 -19.29
N LEU A 215 -11.73 -6.21 -19.13
CA LEU A 215 -11.54 -5.33 -17.96
C LEU A 215 -12.74 -4.36 -17.80
N MET A 216 -13.27 -3.85 -18.91
CA MET A 216 -14.41 -2.94 -18.88
C MET A 216 -15.69 -3.64 -18.41
N VAL A 217 -15.86 -4.93 -18.69
CA VAL A 217 -16.95 -5.75 -18.15
C VAL A 217 -16.82 -5.84 -16.63
N ILE A 218 -15.61 -6.09 -16.11
CA ILE A 218 -15.38 -6.16 -14.65
C ILE A 218 -15.78 -4.86 -13.98
N LEU A 219 -15.27 -3.73 -14.49
CA LEU A 219 -15.48 -2.41 -13.90
C LEU A 219 -16.95 -1.98 -13.95
N GLU A 220 -17.63 -2.13 -15.09
CA GLU A 220 -19.05 -1.77 -15.23
C GLU A 220 -19.96 -2.70 -14.41
N THR A 221 -19.60 -3.98 -14.26
CA THR A 221 -20.34 -4.92 -13.39
C THR A 221 -20.26 -4.47 -11.94
N ILE A 222 -19.06 -4.22 -11.42
CA ILE A 222 -18.89 -3.75 -10.02
C ILE A 222 -19.64 -2.43 -9.80
N LEU A 223 -19.51 -1.47 -10.72
CA LEU A 223 -20.19 -0.18 -10.64
C LEU A 223 -21.72 -0.33 -10.58
N ALA A 224 -22.29 -1.29 -11.33
CA ALA A 224 -23.73 -1.53 -11.35
C ALA A 224 -24.25 -2.08 -10.01
N GLU A 225 -23.45 -2.87 -9.30
CA GLU A 225 -23.80 -3.49 -8.00
C GLU A 225 -23.60 -2.53 -6.81
N CYS A 226 -22.72 -1.53 -6.95
CA CYS A 226 -22.37 -0.58 -5.89
C CYS A 226 -23.57 0.03 -5.14
N PRO A 227 -24.62 0.57 -5.81
CA PRO A 227 -25.73 1.21 -5.12
C PRO A 227 -26.50 0.30 -4.17
N GLU A 228 -26.82 -0.92 -4.62
CA GLU A 228 -27.57 -1.90 -3.82
C GLU A 228 -26.75 -2.39 -2.63
N ALA A 229 -25.43 -2.48 -2.80
CA ALA A 229 -24.49 -2.83 -1.75
C ALA A 229 -24.08 -1.65 -0.83
N GLY A 230 -24.60 -0.45 -1.06
CA GLY A 230 -24.34 0.74 -0.23
C GLY A 230 -23.00 1.45 -0.49
N VAL A 231 -22.26 1.06 -1.53
CA VAL A 231 -21.01 1.72 -1.95
C VAL A 231 -21.34 3.06 -2.61
N ARG A 232 -20.67 4.12 -2.15
CA ARG A 232 -20.83 5.50 -2.63
C ARG A 232 -19.60 6.00 -3.38
N GLU A 233 -18.41 5.53 -3.01
CA GLU A 233 -17.15 5.96 -3.62
C GLU A 233 -16.29 4.75 -3.99
N ILE A 234 -15.74 4.75 -5.20
CA ILE A 234 -14.68 3.84 -5.64
C ILE A 234 -13.37 4.62 -5.69
N ILE A 235 -12.37 4.17 -4.94
CA ILE A 235 -11.01 4.72 -4.98
C ILE A 235 -10.15 3.76 -5.79
N MET A 236 -9.72 4.21 -6.97
CA MET A 236 -9.12 3.35 -7.96
C MET A 236 -7.62 3.64 -8.12
N GLY A 237 -6.82 2.58 -8.22
CA GLY A 237 -5.43 2.60 -8.69
C GLY A 237 -5.28 1.73 -9.91
N MET A 238 -4.48 2.15 -10.89
CA MET A 238 -4.13 1.31 -12.02
C MET A 238 -2.80 1.70 -12.66
N ALA A 239 -2.15 0.73 -13.29
CA ALA A 239 -1.01 0.96 -14.17
C ALA A 239 -1.40 1.62 -15.52
N HIS A 240 -0.50 1.57 -16.50
CA HIS A 240 -0.71 2.18 -17.82
C HIS A 240 -1.68 1.39 -18.73
N ARG A 241 -1.80 0.07 -18.54
CA ARG A 241 -2.50 -0.82 -19.49
C ARG A 241 -3.99 -0.49 -19.56
N GLY A 242 -4.44 -0.02 -20.72
CA GLY A 242 -5.83 0.36 -20.96
C GLY A 242 -6.31 1.59 -20.19
N ARG A 243 -5.42 2.39 -19.60
CA ARG A 243 -5.82 3.54 -18.76
C ARG A 243 -6.63 4.58 -19.52
N LEU A 244 -6.28 4.88 -20.76
CA LEU A 244 -7.05 5.83 -21.58
C LEU A 244 -8.46 5.32 -21.87
N THR A 245 -8.61 4.02 -22.06
CA THR A 245 -9.89 3.34 -22.24
C THR A 245 -10.71 3.38 -20.96
N VAL A 246 -10.10 3.13 -19.79
CA VAL A 246 -10.75 3.30 -18.49
C VAL A 246 -11.19 4.76 -18.29
N LEU A 247 -10.33 5.75 -18.59
CA LEU A 247 -10.70 7.17 -18.51
C LEU A 247 -11.91 7.49 -19.41
N ALA A 248 -11.87 7.07 -20.67
CA ALA A 248 -12.88 7.40 -21.66
C ALA A 248 -14.22 6.67 -21.43
N ASN A 249 -14.16 5.37 -21.19
CA ASN A 249 -15.32 4.49 -21.19
C ASN A 249 -15.84 4.22 -19.76
N PHE A 250 -14.98 4.21 -18.74
CA PHE A 250 -15.39 3.98 -17.35
C PHE A 250 -15.52 5.28 -16.55
N LEU A 251 -14.54 6.18 -16.58
CA LEU A 251 -14.69 7.48 -15.90
C LEU A 251 -15.46 8.50 -16.73
N ARG A 252 -15.77 8.21 -18.00
CA ARG A 252 -16.50 9.09 -18.93
C ARG A 252 -15.82 10.44 -19.16
N LYS A 253 -14.47 10.45 -19.10
CA LYS A 253 -13.67 11.60 -19.53
C LYS A 253 -13.97 11.92 -20.99
N SER A 254 -14.25 13.19 -21.26
CA SER A 254 -14.65 13.64 -22.60
C SER A 254 -13.61 13.28 -23.66
N TYR A 255 -14.08 12.73 -24.79
CA TYR A 255 -13.23 12.47 -25.95
C TYR A 255 -12.54 13.73 -26.45
N ASN A 256 -13.16 14.90 -26.33
CA ASN A 256 -12.57 16.17 -26.74
C ASN A 256 -11.31 16.49 -25.93
N ILE A 257 -11.33 16.22 -24.61
CA ILE A 257 -10.17 16.40 -23.74
C ILE A 257 -9.09 15.38 -24.11
N ILE A 258 -9.46 14.10 -24.21
CA ILE A 258 -8.52 13.04 -24.56
C ILE A 258 -7.84 13.33 -25.90
N PHE A 259 -8.59 13.64 -26.96
CA PHE A 259 -8.02 13.92 -28.28
C PHE A 259 -7.19 15.20 -28.32
N LYS A 260 -7.51 16.22 -27.50
CA LYS A 260 -6.67 17.41 -27.33
C LYS A 260 -5.29 17.04 -26.77
N GLU A 261 -5.22 16.14 -25.79
CA GLU A 261 -3.98 15.60 -25.21
C GLU A 261 -3.12 14.77 -26.19
N PHE A 262 -3.68 14.40 -27.35
CA PHE A 262 -2.95 13.73 -28.44
C PHE A 262 -2.49 14.67 -29.55
N SER A 263 -2.88 15.95 -29.53
CA SER A 263 -2.48 16.90 -30.57
C SER A 263 -1.01 17.31 -30.44
N GLU A 264 -0.30 17.47 -31.56
CA GLU A 264 1.13 17.88 -31.58
C GLU A 264 1.36 19.29 -30.99
N ASN A 265 0.30 20.10 -30.94
CA ASN A 265 0.31 21.45 -30.35
C ASN A 265 -0.18 21.46 -28.90
N TYR A 266 -0.32 20.30 -28.26
CA TYR A 266 -0.66 20.23 -26.84
C TYR A 266 0.53 20.69 -26.00
N ILE A 267 0.54 21.98 -25.69
CA ILE A 267 1.24 22.49 -24.53
C ILE A 267 0.24 22.28 -23.39
N PRO A 268 0.53 21.42 -22.38
CA PRO A 268 -0.30 21.41 -21.20
C PRO A 268 -0.37 22.86 -20.74
N ASP A 269 -1.58 23.40 -20.55
CA ASP A 269 -1.74 24.74 -20.02
C ASP A 269 -1.22 24.67 -18.55
N LEU A 270 0.10 24.79 -18.35
CA LEU A 270 0.80 24.69 -17.07
C LEU A 270 0.70 26.06 -16.38
N VAL A 271 -0.05 26.19 -15.29
CA VAL A 271 0.08 27.40 -14.43
C VAL A 271 1.08 27.28 -13.29
N ALA A 272 1.69 26.12 -13.05
CA ALA A 272 2.89 26.00 -12.23
C ALA A 272 3.35 24.53 -12.23
N GLY A 273 4.53 24.22 -12.76
CA GLY A 273 5.13 22.88 -12.65
C GLY A 273 5.37 22.20 -14.00
N ASP A 274 5.94 21.00 -13.95
CA ASP A 274 6.43 20.27 -15.12
C ASP A 274 5.35 19.41 -15.81
N GLY A 275 4.22 19.16 -15.13
CA GLY A 275 3.18 18.24 -15.59
C GLY A 275 3.61 16.77 -15.56
N ASP A 276 2.79 15.89 -16.13
CA ASP A 276 3.11 14.47 -16.31
C ASP A 276 2.46 13.95 -17.59
N VAL A 277 2.87 12.77 -18.04
CA VAL A 277 2.29 12.10 -19.20
C VAL A 277 0.82 11.75 -18.96
N LYS A 278 -0.01 11.84 -20.01
CA LYS A 278 -1.48 11.67 -19.97
C LYS A 278 -2.00 10.43 -19.24
N TYR A 279 -1.21 9.36 -19.18
CA TYR A 279 -1.56 8.11 -18.50
C TYR A 279 -1.07 8.03 -17.04
N HIS A 280 -0.65 9.14 -16.42
CA HIS A 280 -0.36 9.24 -14.99
C HIS A 280 -1.32 10.17 -14.24
N LEU A 281 -2.08 11.01 -14.95
CA LEU A 281 -2.98 11.98 -14.33
C LEU A 281 -4.16 11.30 -13.63
N GLY A 282 -4.48 11.78 -12.43
CA GLY A 282 -5.69 11.41 -11.71
C GLY A 282 -6.94 12.02 -12.36
N TYR A 283 -8.10 11.43 -12.10
CA TYR A 283 -9.37 11.92 -12.62
C TYR A 283 -10.50 11.54 -11.66
N GLU A 284 -11.44 12.45 -11.44
CA GLU A 284 -12.62 12.19 -10.63
C GLU A 284 -13.87 12.32 -11.49
N SER A 285 -14.81 11.40 -11.32
CA SER A 285 -16.12 11.53 -11.96
C SER A 285 -17.23 10.94 -11.10
N VAL A 286 -18.46 11.38 -11.36
CA VAL A 286 -19.66 10.81 -10.75
C VAL A 286 -20.43 10.07 -11.84
N ARG A 287 -20.59 8.76 -11.65
CA ARG A 287 -21.33 7.90 -12.57
C ARG A 287 -22.74 7.69 -12.06
N LYS A 288 -23.73 7.93 -12.93
CA LYS A 288 -25.12 7.49 -12.71
C LYS A 288 -25.27 6.05 -13.17
N THR A 289 -25.73 5.20 -12.27
CA THR A 289 -26.06 3.80 -12.55
C THR A 289 -27.45 3.68 -13.17
N ALA A 290 -27.82 2.49 -13.65
CA ALA A 290 -29.13 2.26 -14.27
C ALA A 290 -30.32 2.49 -13.31
N SER A 291 -30.10 2.37 -12.00
CA SER A 291 -31.10 2.70 -10.96
C SER A 291 -31.27 4.21 -10.73
N GLY A 292 -30.41 5.05 -11.34
CA GLY A 292 -30.34 6.49 -11.12
C GLY A 292 -29.47 6.90 -9.95
N ALA A 293 -28.94 5.95 -9.16
CA ALA A 293 -28.02 6.24 -8.07
C ALA A 293 -26.65 6.70 -8.60
N GLU A 294 -26.02 7.60 -7.84
CA GLU A 294 -24.72 8.17 -8.16
C GLU A 294 -23.60 7.49 -7.35
N VAL A 295 -22.52 7.12 -8.03
CA VAL A 295 -21.29 6.59 -7.43
C VAL A 295 -20.12 7.45 -7.88
N SER A 296 -19.37 7.99 -6.93
CA SER A 296 -18.14 8.74 -7.22
C SER A 296 -16.99 7.78 -7.48
N ILE A 297 -16.20 8.05 -8.52
CA ILE A 297 -15.02 7.28 -8.87
C ILE A 297 -13.84 8.22 -8.87
N ARG A 298 -12.80 7.87 -8.12
CA ARG A 298 -11.58 8.67 -7.97
C ARG A 298 -10.39 7.83 -8.40
N LEU A 299 -9.88 8.07 -9.60
CA LEU A 299 -8.66 7.44 -10.09
C LEU A 299 -7.44 8.21 -9.58
N ALA A 300 -6.58 7.52 -8.83
CA ALA A 300 -5.35 8.10 -8.32
C ALA A 300 -4.36 8.44 -9.45
N ALA A 301 -3.63 9.55 -9.27
CA ALA A 301 -2.43 9.80 -10.03
C ALA A 301 -1.32 8.84 -9.59
N ASN A 302 -0.47 8.41 -10.52
CA ASN A 302 0.59 7.43 -10.22
C ASN A 302 1.82 7.64 -11.11
N PRO A 303 3.03 7.36 -10.62
CA PRO A 303 4.22 7.33 -11.45
C PRO A 303 4.27 6.04 -12.29
N SER A 304 5.30 5.92 -13.13
CA SER A 304 5.57 4.68 -13.89
C SER A 304 6.09 3.52 -13.05
N HIS A 305 6.49 3.76 -11.80
CA HIS A 305 6.92 2.70 -10.89
C HIS A 305 5.68 1.87 -10.57
N LEU A 306 5.60 0.64 -11.07
CA LEU A 306 4.40 -0.17 -10.97
C LEU A 306 4.11 -0.55 -9.50
N GLU A 307 2.83 -0.73 -9.18
CA GLU A 307 2.30 -1.15 -7.86
C GLU A 307 2.56 -0.18 -6.68
N ILE A 308 3.45 0.82 -6.80
CA ILE A 308 3.71 1.77 -5.71
C ILE A 308 2.50 2.66 -5.36
N VAL A 309 1.50 2.73 -6.25
CA VAL A 309 0.25 3.46 -6.02
C VAL A 309 -0.71 2.70 -5.10
N ASP A 310 -0.55 1.38 -4.97
CA ASP A 310 -1.44 0.52 -4.19
C ASP A 310 -1.63 1.01 -2.75
N PRO A 311 -0.56 1.22 -1.94
CA PRO A 311 -0.73 1.73 -0.60
C PRO A 311 -1.30 3.16 -0.58
N VAL A 312 -1.02 3.99 -1.59
CA VAL A 312 -1.56 5.35 -1.70
C VAL A 312 -3.09 5.31 -1.87
N VAL A 313 -3.60 4.39 -2.68
CA VAL A 313 -5.05 4.18 -2.86
C VAL A 313 -5.69 3.68 -1.57
N GLU A 314 -5.07 2.74 -0.86
CA GLU A 314 -5.57 2.28 0.45
C GLU A 314 -5.62 3.43 1.47
N GLY A 315 -4.59 4.27 1.50
CA GLY A 315 -4.55 5.47 2.33
C GLY A 315 -5.68 6.45 2.01
N LYS A 316 -5.91 6.73 0.72
CA LYS A 316 -7.02 7.57 0.24
C LYS A 316 -8.36 6.97 0.64
N ALA A 317 -8.58 5.68 0.42
CA ALA A 317 -9.81 4.99 0.79
C ALA A 317 -10.07 5.08 2.30
N ARG A 318 -9.05 4.86 3.13
CA ARG A 318 -9.16 5.01 4.59
C ARG A 318 -9.52 6.43 5.01
N ALA A 319 -8.94 7.45 4.35
CA ALA A 319 -9.30 8.85 4.59
C ALA A 319 -10.76 9.14 4.21
N ARG A 320 -11.22 8.67 3.04
CA ARG A 320 -12.62 8.83 2.60
C ARG A 320 -13.61 8.11 3.52
N GLN A 321 -13.28 6.91 3.98
CA GLN A 321 -14.06 6.19 5.00
C GLN A 321 -14.19 6.99 6.28
N ARG A 322 -13.14 7.72 6.68
CA ARG A 322 -13.19 8.61 7.84
C ARG A 322 -14.15 9.78 7.60
N ILE A 323 -14.04 10.44 6.45
CA ILE A 323 -14.83 11.61 6.07
C ILE A 323 -16.32 11.26 5.95
N LEU A 324 -16.63 10.04 5.48
CA LEU A 324 -18.00 9.52 5.35
C LEU A 324 -18.53 8.83 6.61
N GLU A 325 -17.80 8.93 7.73
CA GLU A 325 -18.09 8.29 9.02
C GLU A 325 -18.28 6.77 8.92
N ASP A 326 -17.68 6.15 7.91
CA ASP A 326 -17.71 4.71 7.64
C ASP A 326 -16.52 4.01 8.29
N THR A 327 -16.48 4.05 9.62
CA THR A 327 -15.29 3.65 10.38
C THR A 327 -15.39 2.29 11.08
N GLU A 328 -16.58 1.68 11.07
CA GLU A 328 -16.82 0.35 11.66
C GLU A 328 -16.97 -0.70 10.57
N LYS A 329 -17.92 -0.53 9.66
CA LYS A 329 -18.22 -1.52 8.60
C LYS A 329 -17.36 -1.39 7.35
N ARG A 330 -16.99 -0.16 6.95
CA ARG A 330 -16.12 0.12 5.79
C ARG A 330 -16.72 -0.29 4.44
N GLU A 331 -18.05 -0.28 4.36
CA GLU A 331 -18.81 -0.75 3.20
C GLU A 331 -19.09 0.35 2.16
N LYS A 332 -18.99 1.63 2.52
CA LYS A 332 -19.39 2.76 1.65
C LYS A 332 -18.30 3.17 0.67
N VAL A 333 -17.03 2.84 0.94
CA VAL A 333 -15.89 3.17 0.09
C VAL A 333 -15.21 1.88 -0.33
N LEU A 334 -15.08 1.67 -1.63
CA LEU A 334 -14.46 0.50 -2.26
C LEU A 334 -13.08 0.87 -2.83
N PRO A 335 -11.97 0.37 -2.26
CA PRO A 335 -10.70 0.35 -2.97
C PRO A 335 -10.76 -0.67 -4.12
N LEU A 336 -10.31 -0.25 -5.31
CA LEU A 336 -10.22 -1.10 -6.49
C LEU A 336 -8.84 -0.91 -7.13
N LEU A 337 -8.06 -1.98 -7.24
CA LEU A 337 -6.70 -1.93 -7.78
C LEU A 337 -6.57 -2.79 -9.04
N VAL A 338 -6.01 -2.21 -10.10
CA VAL A 338 -5.79 -2.89 -11.39
C VAL A 338 -4.30 -3.04 -11.65
N HIS A 339 -3.87 -4.30 -11.77
CA HIS A 339 -2.46 -4.68 -11.82
C HIS A 339 -2.08 -5.34 -13.15
N GLY A 340 -0.78 -5.39 -13.45
CA GLY A 340 -0.22 -6.24 -14.50
C GLY A 340 0.33 -7.55 -13.91
N ASP A 341 0.27 -8.66 -14.64
CA ASP A 341 0.68 -9.99 -14.15
C ASP A 341 2.13 -10.05 -13.66
N ALA A 342 3.08 -9.50 -14.42
CA ALA A 342 4.48 -9.53 -14.04
C ALA A 342 4.79 -8.63 -12.83
N ALA A 343 4.12 -7.47 -12.73
CA ALA A 343 4.37 -6.52 -11.68
C ALA A 343 3.74 -6.95 -10.35
N PHE A 344 2.51 -7.50 -10.39
CA PHE A 344 1.83 -8.05 -9.21
C PHE A 344 2.65 -9.16 -8.54
N ALA A 345 3.31 -10.01 -9.32
CA ALA A 345 4.17 -11.07 -8.80
C ALA A 345 5.57 -10.59 -8.36
N GLY A 346 6.10 -9.54 -9.00
CA GLY A 346 7.50 -9.15 -8.88
C GLY A 346 7.79 -7.97 -7.95
N GLN A 347 6.80 -7.13 -7.64
CA GLN A 347 7.01 -5.94 -6.80
C GLN A 347 6.67 -6.24 -5.33
N GLY A 348 7.65 -6.11 -4.44
CA GLY A 348 7.48 -6.38 -3.00
C GLY A 348 6.41 -5.50 -2.31
N ILE A 349 6.14 -4.31 -2.86
CA ILE A 349 5.10 -3.41 -2.36
C ILE A 349 3.69 -4.01 -2.39
N VAL A 350 3.44 -4.96 -3.29
CA VAL A 350 2.16 -5.70 -3.36
C VAL A 350 1.96 -6.53 -2.11
N ALA A 351 2.97 -7.33 -1.73
CA ALA A 351 2.93 -8.14 -0.51
C ALA A 351 2.83 -7.26 0.75
N GLU A 352 3.57 -6.14 0.80
CA GLU A 352 3.46 -5.20 1.91
C GLU A 352 2.04 -4.61 2.02
N THR A 353 1.42 -4.24 0.90
CA THR A 353 0.07 -3.66 0.87
C THR A 353 -1.01 -4.67 1.22
N LEU A 354 -0.92 -5.91 0.69
CA LEU A 354 -1.83 -7.00 1.07
C LEU A 354 -1.78 -7.27 2.58
N ASN A 355 -0.61 -7.16 3.21
CA ASN A 355 -0.47 -7.34 4.66
C ASN A 355 -1.13 -6.20 5.48
N LEU A 356 -1.43 -5.04 4.88
CA LEU A 356 -2.18 -3.96 5.54
C LEU A 356 -3.69 -4.25 5.65
N SER A 357 -4.22 -5.12 4.79
CA SER A 357 -5.66 -5.30 4.51
C SER A 357 -6.55 -5.51 5.74
N GLN A 358 -6.02 -6.14 6.80
CA GLN A 358 -6.76 -6.48 8.03
C GLN A 358 -6.16 -5.84 9.30
N LEU A 359 -5.18 -4.95 9.16
CA LEU A 359 -4.57 -4.29 10.33
C LEU A 359 -5.42 -3.10 10.78
N PRO A 360 -5.78 -2.94 12.08
CA PRO A 360 -6.73 -1.91 12.52
C PRO A 360 -6.36 -0.45 12.14
N GLY A 361 -5.07 -0.17 11.98
CA GLY A 361 -4.57 1.15 11.55
C GLY A 361 -4.74 1.45 10.06
N TYR A 362 -5.00 0.42 9.25
CA TYR A 362 -4.83 0.42 7.80
C TYR A 362 -5.98 -0.24 7.02
N GLU A 363 -6.72 -1.17 7.61
CA GLU A 363 -7.82 -1.90 6.96
C GLU A 363 -8.82 -0.98 6.25
N THR A 364 -9.29 -1.39 5.08
CA THR A 364 -10.21 -0.61 4.23
C THR A 364 -11.48 -1.40 3.91
N GLY A 365 -11.75 -2.49 4.66
CA GLY A 365 -12.91 -3.34 4.41
C GLY A 365 -12.74 -4.27 3.20
N GLY A 366 -11.50 -4.59 2.85
CA GLY A 366 -11.16 -5.44 1.72
C GLY A 366 -11.07 -4.68 0.40
N THR A 367 -10.12 -5.09 -0.43
CA THR A 367 -9.86 -4.52 -1.76
C THR A 367 -10.19 -5.52 -2.87
N VAL A 368 -10.81 -5.03 -3.95
CA VAL A 368 -11.00 -5.83 -5.17
C VAL A 368 -9.79 -5.62 -6.07
N HIS A 369 -8.98 -6.67 -6.22
CA HIS A 369 -7.81 -6.67 -7.11
C HIS A 369 -8.18 -7.29 -8.45
N VAL A 370 -7.86 -6.59 -9.53
CA VAL A 370 -8.07 -7.06 -10.90
C VAL A 370 -6.73 -7.15 -11.61
N ILE A 371 -6.33 -8.35 -12.01
CA ILE A 371 -5.08 -8.56 -12.74
C ILE A 371 -5.40 -8.64 -14.22
N VAL A 372 -4.84 -7.72 -15.01
CA VAL A 372 -4.89 -7.79 -16.48
C VAL A 372 -3.77 -8.72 -16.95
N ASN A 373 -4.00 -10.02 -16.78
CA ASN A 373 -3.02 -11.06 -17.02
C ASN A 373 -2.91 -11.38 -18.50
N ASN A 374 -2.11 -10.56 -19.18
CA ASN A 374 -1.86 -10.68 -20.61
C ASN A 374 -0.69 -11.63 -20.94
N GLN A 375 -0.21 -12.36 -19.93
CA GLN A 375 0.77 -13.43 -20.04
C GLN A 375 2.14 -12.98 -20.56
N ILE A 376 2.49 -11.70 -20.39
CA ILE A 376 3.78 -11.14 -20.82
C ILE A 376 4.09 -9.81 -20.12
N GLY A 377 5.27 -9.72 -19.50
CA GLY A 377 5.83 -8.50 -18.91
C GLY A 377 6.85 -7.85 -19.83
N PHE A 378 6.45 -6.85 -20.63
CA PHE A 378 7.25 -6.30 -21.74
C PHE A 378 7.65 -7.41 -22.73
N THR A 379 8.85 -7.98 -22.62
CA THR A 379 9.37 -9.11 -23.41
C THR A 379 9.42 -10.42 -22.63
N THR A 380 9.28 -10.37 -21.30
CA THR A 380 9.50 -11.46 -20.36
C THR A 380 8.26 -12.34 -20.26
N LEU A 381 8.42 -13.65 -20.40
CA LEU A 381 7.33 -14.62 -20.24
C LEU A 381 7.08 -14.96 -18.78
N PRO A 382 5.89 -15.49 -18.43
CA PRO A 382 5.54 -15.97 -17.09
C PRO A 382 6.60 -16.83 -16.41
N ALA A 383 7.22 -17.76 -17.14
CA ALA A 383 8.23 -18.67 -16.62
C ALA A 383 9.51 -17.97 -16.14
N ASP A 384 9.81 -16.78 -16.67
CA ASP A 384 10.96 -15.97 -16.28
C ASP A 384 10.57 -14.86 -15.29
N ALA A 385 9.28 -14.57 -15.13
CA ALA A 385 8.76 -13.48 -14.31
C ALA A 385 8.44 -13.89 -12.87
N ARG A 386 8.21 -15.18 -12.60
CA ARG A 386 7.79 -15.69 -11.27
C ARG A 386 8.19 -17.15 -11.06
N SER A 387 8.19 -17.58 -9.79
CA SER A 387 8.55 -18.94 -9.36
C SER A 387 7.35 -19.84 -9.04
N THR A 388 6.13 -19.39 -9.35
CA THR A 388 4.88 -20.08 -9.04
C THR A 388 3.99 -20.15 -10.28
N MET A 389 2.90 -20.93 -10.22
CA MET A 389 2.01 -21.13 -11.36
C MET A 389 1.28 -19.84 -11.76
N TYR A 390 0.67 -19.17 -10.79
CA TYR A 390 -0.14 -17.97 -11.01
C TYR A 390 0.60 -16.71 -10.57
N CYS A 391 0.37 -15.61 -11.27
CA CYS A 391 0.88 -14.31 -10.83
C CYS A 391 0.24 -13.86 -9.51
N THR A 392 -0.93 -14.43 -9.17
CA THR A 392 -1.74 -14.10 -8.00
C THR A 392 -1.38 -14.87 -6.73
N ASP A 393 -0.42 -15.80 -6.79
CA ASP A 393 -0.06 -16.64 -5.64
C ASP A 393 0.38 -15.83 -4.40
N VAL A 394 0.88 -14.60 -4.59
CA VAL A 394 1.19 -13.67 -3.48
C VAL A 394 -0.03 -13.40 -2.59
N ALA A 395 -1.24 -13.37 -3.14
CA ALA A 395 -2.48 -13.10 -2.39
C ALA A 395 -2.88 -14.24 -1.42
N LYS A 396 -2.30 -15.43 -1.60
CA LYS A 396 -2.50 -16.56 -0.67
C LYS A 396 -1.93 -16.24 0.72
N MET A 397 -1.01 -15.30 0.86
CA MET A 397 -0.45 -14.90 2.16
C MET A 397 -1.49 -14.35 3.14
N ILE A 398 -2.62 -13.83 2.64
CA ILE A 398 -3.74 -13.29 3.44
C ILE A 398 -5.03 -14.13 3.30
N ASP A 399 -4.91 -15.37 2.81
CA ASP A 399 -6.03 -16.25 2.54
C ASP A 399 -7.10 -15.61 1.62
N ALA A 400 -6.70 -14.78 0.65
CA ALA A 400 -7.65 -14.20 -0.30
C ALA A 400 -8.17 -15.29 -1.27
N PRO A 401 -9.47 -15.34 -1.58
CA PRO A 401 -9.96 -16.15 -2.70
C PRO A 401 -9.45 -15.57 -4.03
N ILE A 402 -9.12 -16.46 -4.95
CA ILE A 402 -8.59 -16.11 -6.27
C ILE A 402 -9.49 -16.74 -7.32
N PHE A 403 -9.98 -15.91 -8.25
CA PHE A 403 -10.81 -16.32 -9.37
C PHE A 403 -10.07 -16.06 -10.67
N HIS A 404 -9.61 -17.12 -11.33
CA HIS A 404 -9.04 -17.03 -12.67
C HIS A 404 -10.15 -17.15 -13.69
N VAL A 405 -10.21 -16.21 -14.63
CA VAL A 405 -11.30 -16.16 -15.61
C VAL A 405 -10.77 -15.91 -17.01
N ASN A 406 -11.35 -16.61 -17.97
CA ASN A 406 -11.05 -16.40 -19.39
C ASN A 406 -11.61 -15.06 -19.86
N GLY A 407 -10.72 -14.16 -20.25
CA GLY A 407 -11.07 -12.84 -20.77
C GLY A 407 -11.88 -12.86 -22.07
N ASP A 408 -11.92 -13.97 -22.81
CA ASP A 408 -12.76 -14.12 -24.00
C ASP A 408 -14.23 -14.50 -23.69
N ASP A 409 -14.56 -14.87 -22.45
CA ASP A 409 -15.93 -15.20 -22.03
C ASP A 409 -16.52 -14.10 -21.13
N PRO A 410 -17.16 -13.06 -21.69
CA PRO A 410 -17.67 -11.94 -20.91
C PRO A 410 -18.79 -12.33 -19.93
N ILE A 411 -19.49 -13.45 -20.15
CA ILE A 411 -20.50 -13.95 -19.20
C ILE A 411 -19.81 -14.52 -17.95
N ALA A 412 -18.72 -15.26 -18.14
CA ALA A 412 -17.90 -15.76 -17.04
C ALA A 412 -17.25 -14.60 -16.27
N VAL A 413 -16.75 -13.59 -16.98
CA VAL A 413 -16.17 -12.38 -16.39
C VAL A 413 -17.20 -11.60 -15.56
N GLU A 414 -18.40 -11.37 -16.09
CA GLU A 414 -19.50 -10.72 -15.32
C GLU A 414 -19.80 -11.49 -14.03
N PHE A 415 -19.94 -12.82 -14.11
CA PHE A 415 -20.22 -13.65 -12.94
C PHE A 415 -19.12 -13.54 -11.87
N VAL A 416 -17.85 -13.66 -12.25
CA VAL A 416 -16.72 -13.58 -11.31
C VAL A 416 -16.62 -12.18 -10.70
N SER A 417 -16.91 -11.13 -11.48
CA SER A 417 -16.87 -9.75 -11.01
C SER A 417 -17.92 -9.51 -9.92
N ARG A 418 -19.15 -9.99 -10.13
CA ARG A 418 -20.20 -9.93 -9.10
C ARG A 418 -19.82 -10.75 -7.88
N LEU A 419 -19.33 -11.97 -8.07
CA LEU A 419 -18.90 -12.85 -6.97
C LEU A 419 -17.80 -12.22 -6.11
N ALA A 420 -16.79 -11.62 -6.75
CA ALA A 420 -15.71 -10.94 -6.05
C ALA A 420 -16.23 -9.73 -5.25
N PHE A 421 -17.09 -8.92 -5.85
CA PHE A 421 -17.70 -7.79 -5.15
C PHE A 421 -18.57 -8.22 -3.97
N GLU A 422 -19.42 -9.24 -4.15
CA GLU A 422 -20.23 -9.81 -3.06
C GLU A 422 -19.34 -10.36 -1.93
N PHE A 423 -18.24 -11.04 -2.27
CA PHE A 423 -17.29 -11.55 -1.29
C PHE A 423 -16.73 -10.41 -0.43
N ARG A 424 -16.25 -9.34 -1.10
CA ARG A 424 -15.70 -8.17 -0.41
C ARG A 424 -16.73 -7.55 0.52
N GLN A 425 -17.95 -7.30 0.04
CA GLN A 425 -19.01 -6.71 0.86
C GLN A 425 -19.40 -7.60 2.04
N LYS A 426 -19.38 -8.93 1.87
CA LYS A 426 -19.79 -9.87 2.91
C LYS A 426 -18.72 -10.07 4.00
N PHE A 427 -17.46 -10.18 3.59
CA PHE A 427 -16.39 -10.59 4.49
C PHE A 427 -15.41 -9.48 4.87
N ALA A 428 -15.50 -8.30 4.23
CA ALA A 428 -14.59 -7.18 4.44
C ALA A 428 -13.10 -7.57 4.22
N ARG A 429 -12.85 -8.42 3.23
CA ARG A 429 -11.54 -9.00 2.91
C ARG A 429 -11.22 -8.87 1.43
N ASP A 430 -9.92 -8.84 1.14
CA ASP A 430 -9.41 -8.75 -0.22
C ASP A 430 -9.80 -9.97 -1.05
N VAL A 431 -9.97 -9.74 -2.35
CA VAL A 431 -10.32 -10.75 -3.35
C VAL A 431 -9.62 -10.44 -4.67
N VAL A 432 -9.17 -11.49 -5.36
CA VAL A 432 -8.42 -11.33 -6.60
C VAL A 432 -9.16 -11.93 -7.78
N VAL A 433 -9.34 -11.13 -8.83
CA VAL A 433 -9.82 -11.54 -10.15
C VAL A 433 -8.63 -11.54 -11.11
N ASP A 434 -8.19 -12.73 -11.49
CA ASP A 434 -7.12 -12.94 -12.46
C ASP A 434 -7.72 -13.13 -13.87
N MET A 435 -7.79 -12.02 -14.62
CA MET A 435 -8.36 -12.03 -15.97
C MET A 435 -7.29 -12.44 -16.97
N TYR A 436 -7.29 -13.71 -17.35
CA TYR A 436 -6.43 -14.24 -18.40
C TYR A 436 -6.83 -13.66 -19.75
N CYS A 437 -5.89 -12.96 -20.36
CA CYS A 437 -6.12 -12.23 -21.60
C CYS A 437 -4.84 -12.27 -22.45
N TYR A 438 -4.71 -11.39 -23.43
CA TYR A 438 -3.48 -11.24 -24.22
C TYR A 438 -3.20 -9.78 -24.56
N ARG A 439 -2.03 -9.50 -25.14
CA ARG A 439 -1.65 -8.16 -25.64
C ARG A 439 -1.58 -8.18 -27.16
N ARG A 440 -2.52 -7.50 -27.83
CA ARG A 440 -2.61 -7.48 -29.29
C ARG A 440 -1.34 -6.93 -29.96
N TYR A 441 -0.74 -5.89 -29.38
CA TYR A 441 0.47 -5.22 -29.91
C TYR A 441 1.71 -5.48 -29.05
N GLY A 442 2.85 -4.87 -29.40
CA GLY A 442 4.03 -4.79 -28.54
C GLY A 442 3.77 -4.12 -27.19
N HIS A 443 4.78 -3.98 -26.34
CA HIS A 443 4.60 -3.36 -25.02
C HIS A 443 4.06 -1.92 -25.11
N ASN A 444 4.54 -1.23 -26.13
CA ASN A 444 3.91 -0.04 -26.69
C ASN A 444 3.73 -0.27 -28.19
N GLU A 445 3.00 0.61 -28.86
CA GLU A 445 2.57 0.34 -30.24
C GLU A 445 3.63 0.60 -31.31
N THR A 446 4.83 1.00 -30.90
CA THR A 446 6.02 1.10 -31.76
C THR A 446 7.01 -0.07 -31.56
N ASP A 447 6.75 -0.93 -30.59
CA ASP A 447 7.58 -2.09 -30.24
C ASP A 447 7.20 -3.31 -31.09
N GLU A 448 8.19 -4.07 -31.57
CA GLU A 448 7.99 -5.29 -32.36
C GLU A 448 8.21 -6.52 -31.47
N PRO A 449 7.12 -7.13 -30.95
CA PRO A 449 7.24 -8.19 -29.95
C PRO A 449 7.65 -9.53 -30.55
N SER A 450 7.52 -9.73 -31.86
CA SER A 450 7.92 -10.99 -32.52
C SER A 450 9.43 -11.23 -32.47
N PHE A 451 10.24 -10.21 -32.18
CA PHE A 451 11.68 -10.36 -31.97
C PHE A 451 12.02 -11.25 -30.77
N THR A 452 11.17 -11.27 -29.75
CA THR A 452 11.38 -12.09 -28.56
C THR A 452 10.35 -13.21 -28.44
N GLN A 453 9.10 -12.97 -28.85
CA GLN A 453 7.98 -13.90 -28.65
C GLN A 453 7.24 -14.30 -29.94
N PRO A 454 7.93 -14.81 -30.98
CA PRO A 454 7.35 -15.04 -32.30
C PRO A 454 6.21 -16.09 -32.30
N ARG A 455 6.33 -17.15 -31.50
CA ARG A 455 5.29 -18.19 -31.40
C ARG A 455 4.03 -17.69 -30.71
N LEU A 456 4.19 -16.85 -29.67
CA LEU A 456 3.07 -16.23 -28.97
C LEU A 456 2.33 -15.27 -29.89
N TYR A 457 3.05 -14.37 -30.56
CA TYR A 457 2.42 -13.38 -31.43
C TYR A 457 1.84 -13.99 -32.72
N LYS A 458 2.38 -15.11 -33.22
CA LYS A 458 1.70 -15.89 -34.27
C LYS A 458 0.32 -16.38 -33.83
N ARG A 459 0.16 -16.82 -32.57
CA ARG A 459 -1.14 -17.23 -32.02
C ARG A 459 -2.06 -16.03 -31.84
N ILE A 460 -1.57 -14.96 -31.21
CA ILE A 460 -2.33 -13.71 -31.00
C ILE A 460 -2.85 -13.18 -32.34
N ASN A 461 -2.00 -13.09 -33.37
CA ASN A 461 -2.38 -12.57 -34.69
C ASN A 461 -3.45 -13.44 -35.39
N ALA A 462 -3.51 -14.74 -35.10
CA ALA A 462 -4.54 -15.64 -35.61
C ALA A 462 -5.83 -15.62 -34.77
N HIS A 463 -5.77 -15.05 -33.56
CA HIS A 463 -6.87 -15.05 -32.59
C HIS A 463 -7.82 -13.86 -32.81
N PRO A 464 -9.14 -14.09 -32.95
CA PRO A 464 -10.11 -13.01 -33.11
C PRO A 464 -10.22 -12.14 -31.85
N ALA A 465 -10.72 -10.91 -32.00
CA ALA A 465 -11.00 -10.03 -30.87
C ALA A 465 -12.16 -10.55 -30.01
N VAL A 466 -12.14 -10.26 -28.71
CA VAL A 466 -13.17 -10.67 -27.73
C VAL A 466 -14.57 -10.27 -28.20
N THR A 467 -14.72 -9.03 -28.67
CA THR A 467 -15.99 -8.50 -29.18
C THR A 467 -16.52 -9.34 -30.34
N LYS A 468 -15.64 -9.75 -31.27
CA LYS A 468 -16.03 -10.58 -32.41
C LYS A 468 -16.49 -11.97 -31.96
N ILE A 469 -15.75 -12.60 -31.04
CA ILE A 469 -16.10 -13.92 -30.48
C ILE A 469 -17.51 -13.86 -29.87
N PHE A 470 -17.77 -12.83 -29.06
CA PHE A 470 -19.05 -12.69 -28.37
C PHE A 470 -20.19 -12.27 -29.30
N ASN A 471 -19.95 -11.37 -30.25
CA ASN A 471 -20.91 -10.99 -31.28
C ASN A 471 -21.35 -12.21 -32.12
N ASP A 472 -20.39 -13.01 -32.59
CA ASP A 472 -20.67 -14.21 -33.39
C ASP A 472 -21.46 -15.25 -32.57
N ARG A 473 -21.18 -15.37 -31.27
CA ARG A 473 -21.97 -16.21 -30.34
C ARG A 473 -23.41 -15.71 -30.24
N MET A 474 -23.62 -14.41 -30.07
CA MET A 474 -24.96 -13.82 -29.98
C MET A 474 -25.77 -13.98 -31.27
N LEU A 475 -25.14 -13.76 -32.44
CA LEU A 475 -25.75 -13.99 -33.75
C LEU A 475 -26.18 -15.44 -33.94
N ARG A 476 -25.30 -16.41 -33.63
CA ARG A 476 -25.62 -17.84 -33.73
C ARG A 476 -26.76 -18.27 -32.82
N SER A 477 -26.87 -17.66 -31.64
CA SER A 477 -27.95 -17.93 -30.69
C SER A 477 -29.28 -17.24 -31.03
N GLY A 478 -29.30 -16.37 -32.04
CA GLY A 478 -30.48 -15.57 -32.41
C GLY A 478 -30.82 -14.45 -31.43
N MET A 479 -29.95 -14.16 -30.46
CA MET A 479 -30.18 -13.11 -29.46
C MET A 479 -29.85 -11.70 -29.99
N LEU A 480 -29.16 -11.59 -31.13
CA LEU A 480 -28.79 -10.35 -31.81
C LEU A 480 -28.99 -10.54 -33.32
N THR A 481 -29.46 -9.51 -34.04
CA THR A 481 -29.49 -9.52 -35.51
C THR A 481 -28.25 -8.87 -36.11
N ALA A 482 -27.93 -9.18 -37.37
CA ALA A 482 -26.80 -8.56 -38.07
C ALA A 482 -26.96 -7.03 -38.21
N GLU A 483 -28.20 -6.55 -38.40
CA GLU A 483 -28.53 -5.13 -38.51
C GLU A 483 -28.31 -4.40 -37.17
N GLU A 484 -28.70 -5.01 -36.05
CA GLU A 484 -28.45 -4.46 -34.70
C GLU A 484 -26.94 -4.32 -34.44
N ALA A 485 -26.15 -5.33 -34.79
CA ALA A 485 -24.70 -5.31 -34.61
C ALA A 485 -24.02 -4.16 -35.38
N VAL A 486 -24.36 -4.01 -36.67
CA VAL A 486 -23.81 -2.93 -37.52
C VAL A 486 -24.23 -1.54 -37.01
N THR A 487 -25.45 -1.42 -36.50
CA THR A 487 -25.96 -0.16 -35.95
C THR A 487 -25.15 0.28 -34.74
N LEU A 488 -24.86 -0.63 -33.80
CA LEU A 488 -24.07 -0.34 -32.60
C LEU A 488 -22.64 0.12 -32.94
N GLU A 489 -21.98 -0.56 -33.89
CA GLU A 489 -20.63 -0.18 -34.33
C GLU A 489 -20.61 1.22 -34.96
N THR A 490 -21.60 1.48 -35.82
CA THR A 490 -21.74 2.76 -36.53
C THR A 490 -21.98 3.91 -35.54
N GLU A 491 -22.83 3.70 -34.54
CA GLU A 491 -23.14 4.69 -33.49
C GLU A 491 -21.86 5.17 -32.78
N PHE A 492 -21.03 4.23 -32.30
CA PHE A 492 -19.80 4.56 -31.57
C PHE A 492 -18.76 5.25 -32.45
N ARG A 493 -18.63 4.80 -33.70
CA ARG A 493 -17.69 5.40 -34.65
C ARG A 493 -18.05 6.84 -34.97
N VAL A 494 -19.33 7.11 -35.25
CA VAL A 494 -19.83 8.47 -35.51
C VAL A 494 -19.54 9.37 -34.32
N ARG A 495 -19.81 8.90 -33.08
CA ARG A 495 -19.55 9.68 -31.86
C ARG A 495 -18.07 10.09 -31.72
N LEU A 496 -17.14 9.20 -32.02
CA LEU A 496 -15.70 9.49 -31.98
C LEU A 496 -15.26 10.43 -33.11
N GLU A 497 -15.81 10.27 -34.32
CA GLU A 497 -15.53 11.15 -35.45
C GLU A 497 -16.04 12.57 -35.22
N THR A 498 -17.23 12.73 -34.65
CA THR A 498 -17.79 14.02 -34.26
C THR A 498 -16.89 14.72 -33.25
N ALA A 499 -16.50 14.04 -32.16
CA ALA A 499 -15.60 14.59 -31.15
C ALA A 499 -14.24 15.03 -31.74
N LEU A 500 -13.65 14.21 -32.63
CA LEU A 500 -12.40 14.58 -33.30
C LEU A 500 -12.56 15.78 -34.24
N ALA A 501 -13.69 15.88 -34.95
CA ALA A 501 -13.99 17.02 -35.81
C ALA A 501 -14.12 18.32 -34.99
N GLU A 502 -14.80 18.27 -33.85
CA GLU A 502 -14.92 19.39 -32.91
C GLU A 502 -13.56 19.88 -32.41
N VAL A 503 -12.66 18.97 -32.00
CA VAL A 503 -11.30 19.35 -31.56
C VAL A 503 -10.50 20.01 -32.68
N ARG A 504 -10.70 19.60 -33.93
CA ARG A 504 -10.01 20.19 -35.10
C ARG A 504 -10.56 21.56 -35.49
N THR A 505 -11.86 21.81 -35.31
CA THR A 505 -12.50 23.10 -35.62
C THR A 505 -12.33 24.12 -34.50
N SER A 506 -12.20 23.65 -33.25
CA SER A 506 -11.88 24.43 -32.06
C SER A 506 -10.40 24.83 -32.06
N GLY A 507 -10.01 25.77 -32.93
CA GLY A 507 -8.67 26.38 -32.89
C GLY A 507 -8.37 26.92 -31.48
N VAL A 508 -7.09 26.86 -31.08
CA VAL A 508 -6.54 27.20 -29.74
C VAL A 508 -7.35 28.31 -29.05
N THR A 509 -8.26 27.92 -28.14
CA THR A 509 -9.08 28.85 -27.37
C THR A 509 -8.23 29.59 -26.34
N SER A 510 -8.55 30.88 -26.17
CA SER A 510 -7.79 31.85 -25.38
C SER A 510 -7.59 31.45 -23.90
N LYS A 511 -6.56 32.04 -23.26
CA LYS A 511 -6.22 31.97 -21.82
C LYS A 511 -7.39 32.10 -20.81
N LYS A 512 -8.59 32.53 -21.22
CA LYS A 512 -9.77 32.70 -20.35
C LYS A 512 -10.46 31.39 -19.95
N ASP A 513 -10.22 30.27 -20.63
CA ASP A 513 -10.79 28.96 -20.30
C ASP A 513 -9.89 28.09 -19.40
N PHE A 514 -8.79 28.65 -18.90
CA PHE A 514 -7.74 27.93 -18.16
C PHE A 514 -8.26 27.10 -16.97
N HIS A 515 -9.13 27.68 -16.14
CA HIS A 515 -9.67 27.00 -14.96
C HIS A 515 -10.73 25.94 -15.28
N ARG A 516 -11.42 26.06 -16.42
CA ARG A 516 -12.44 25.08 -16.86
C ARG A 516 -11.83 23.76 -17.33
N GLY A 517 -10.59 23.78 -17.84
CA GLY A 517 -9.88 22.57 -18.31
C GLY A 517 -9.52 21.55 -17.23
N PHE A 518 -9.68 21.91 -15.94
CA PHE A 518 -9.35 21.08 -14.79
C PHE A 518 -10.56 20.74 -13.89
N GLU A 519 -11.80 21.07 -14.28
CA GLU A 519 -13.00 20.83 -13.44
C GLU A 519 -13.18 19.35 -13.03
N ASP A 520 -12.74 18.40 -13.86
CA ASP A 520 -12.79 16.95 -13.58
C ASP A 520 -11.42 16.35 -13.18
N SER A 521 -10.40 17.18 -13.02
CA SER A 521 -9.06 16.77 -12.58
C SER A 521 -9.02 16.57 -11.06
N THR A 522 -8.09 15.74 -10.58
CA THR A 522 -7.77 15.70 -9.14
C THR A 522 -6.93 16.90 -8.66
N ALA A 523 -6.58 17.86 -9.52
CA ALA A 523 -5.74 19.00 -9.18
C ALA A 523 -6.35 19.87 -8.06
N VAL A 524 -5.55 20.27 -7.08
CA VAL A 524 -5.92 21.18 -5.99
C VAL A 524 -4.91 22.33 -5.98
N PHE A 525 -5.40 23.53 -6.31
CA PHE A 525 -4.60 24.74 -6.30
C PHE A 525 -4.59 25.39 -4.91
N GLN A 526 -3.43 25.87 -4.48
CA GLN A 526 -3.22 26.50 -3.18
C GLN A 526 -2.46 27.82 -3.32
N PRO A 527 -2.50 28.72 -2.31
CA PRO A 527 -1.66 29.90 -2.28
C PRO A 527 -0.16 29.57 -2.40
N PRO A 528 0.68 30.48 -2.90
CA PRO A 528 2.13 30.27 -2.96
C PRO A 528 2.72 30.13 -1.56
N TYR A 529 3.92 29.54 -1.48
CA TYR A 529 4.64 29.41 -0.23
C TYR A 529 4.90 30.78 0.41
N SER A 530 4.85 30.82 1.75
CA SER A 530 5.15 32.02 2.53
C SER A 530 5.95 31.68 3.77
N HIS A 531 6.97 32.50 4.07
CA HIS A 531 7.73 32.44 5.33
C HIS A 531 6.96 33.05 6.51
N GLN A 532 5.80 33.68 6.27
CA GLN A 532 4.97 34.21 7.34
C GLN A 532 4.43 33.08 8.23
N GLU A 533 4.69 33.18 9.53
CA GLU A 533 4.26 32.17 10.49
C GLU A 533 2.81 32.40 10.96
N PRO A 534 1.95 31.37 10.95
CA PRO A 534 0.59 31.47 11.44
C PRO A 534 0.57 31.53 12.98
N GLU A 535 -0.59 31.89 13.53
CA GLU A 535 -0.82 31.78 14.97
C GLU A 535 -0.76 30.31 15.41
N THR A 536 0.21 30.01 16.26
CA THR A 536 0.47 28.66 16.80
C THR A 536 0.54 28.66 18.32
N ARG A 537 0.46 29.82 18.98
CA ARG A 537 0.39 29.92 20.43
C ARG A 537 -0.89 29.28 20.94
N ILE A 538 -0.84 28.85 22.19
CA ILE A 538 -2.01 28.39 22.94
C ILE A 538 -2.14 29.20 24.23
N SER A 539 -3.36 29.32 24.75
CA SER A 539 -3.56 30.00 26.03
C SER A 539 -2.99 29.14 27.17
N LYS A 540 -2.62 29.79 28.27
CA LYS A 540 -2.16 29.09 29.46
C LYS A 540 -3.23 28.13 29.99
N GLU A 541 -4.50 28.55 29.95
CA GLU A 541 -5.64 27.74 30.38
C GLU A 541 -5.76 26.46 29.57
N LEU A 542 -5.46 26.51 28.27
CA LEU A 542 -5.44 25.32 27.41
C LEU A 542 -4.26 24.40 27.75
N VAL A 543 -3.07 24.95 28.05
CA VAL A 543 -1.93 24.15 28.55
C VAL A 543 -2.34 23.43 29.84
N ASP A 544 -2.84 24.17 30.83
CA ASP A 544 -3.24 23.66 32.14
C ASP A 544 -4.28 22.53 31.98
N PHE A 545 -5.31 22.76 31.13
CA PHE A 545 -6.34 21.77 30.81
C PHE A 545 -5.76 20.48 30.19
N ILE A 546 -4.91 20.59 29.17
CA ILE A 546 -4.34 19.42 28.50
C ILE A 546 -3.50 18.61 29.48
N VAL A 547 -2.66 19.27 30.28
CA VAL A 547 -1.77 18.60 31.24
C VAL A 547 -2.56 17.85 32.30
N GLU A 548 -3.57 18.49 32.89
CA GLU A 548 -4.44 17.86 33.89
C GLU A 548 -5.08 16.58 33.33
N ARG A 549 -5.62 16.65 32.12
CA ARG A 549 -6.36 15.54 31.51
C ARG A 549 -5.44 14.43 31.02
N MET A 550 -4.33 14.75 30.36
CA MET A 550 -3.42 13.74 29.80
C MET A 550 -2.63 12.97 30.88
N THR A 551 -2.51 13.53 32.09
CA THR A 551 -1.83 12.88 33.21
C THR A 551 -2.79 12.08 34.10
N ARG A 552 -4.08 12.07 33.79
CA ARG A 552 -5.11 11.30 34.49
C ARG A 552 -5.38 9.96 33.80
N VAL A 553 -5.58 8.93 34.60
CA VAL A 553 -6.06 7.62 34.16
C VAL A 553 -7.43 7.31 34.78
N PRO A 554 -8.25 6.43 34.17
CA PRO A 554 -9.54 6.05 34.71
C PRO A 554 -9.43 5.35 36.06
N ASP A 555 -10.48 5.44 36.87
CA ASP A 555 -10.56 4.70 38.13
C ASP A 555 -10.50 3.18 37.85
N GLY A 556 -9.72 2.46 38.65
CA GLY A 556 -9.48 1.02 38.45
C GLY A 556 -8.40 0.66 37.42
N PHE A 557 -7.87 1.63 36.66
CA PHE A 557 -6.79 1.38 35.69
C PHE A 557 -5.41 1.29 36.39
N SER A 558 -4.80 0.11 36.31
CA SER A 558 -3.50 -0.17 36.94
C SER A 558 -2.35 0.12 35.99
N VAL A 559 -1.78 1.33 36.09
CA VAL A 559 -0.60 1.73 35.29
C VAL A 559 0.66 1.09 35.87
N LEU A 560 1.58 0.66 35.00
CA LEU A 560 2.92 0.23 35.40
C LEU A 560 3.60 1.33 36.26
N PRO A 561 4.11 1.01 37.48
CA PRO A 561 4.64 2.02 38.41
C PRO A 561 5.73 2.92 37.81
N GLN A 562 6.61 2.35 36.97
CA GLN A 562 7.66 3.09 36.27
C GLN A 562 7.06 4.12 35.31
N VAL A 563 6.01 3.78 34.56
CA VAL A 563 5.36 4.71 33.63
C VAL A 563 4.65 5.83 34.38
N LYS A 564 3.94 5.49 35.46
CA LYS A 564 3.29 6.47 36.33
C LYS A 564 4.31 7.48 36.87
N LYS A 565 5.40 7.01 37.47
CA LYS A 565 6.44 7.86 38.07
C LYS A 565 7.20 8.70 37.04
N LEU A 566 7.68 8.07 35.96
CA LEU A 566 8.61 8.71 35.01
C LEU A 566 7.92 9.60 33.98
N PHE A 567 6.62 9.39 33.73
CA PHE A 567 5.86 10.15 32.73
C PHE A 567 4.71 10.94 33.33
N LEU A 568 3.73 10.28 33.97
CA LEU A 568 2.51 10.96 34.42
C LEU A 568 2.79 11.93 35.58
N ASP A 569 3.40 11.42 36.66
CA ASP A 569 3.74 12.22 37.83
C ASP A 569 4.81 13.26 37.50
N ARG A 570 5.80 12.88 36.67
CA ARG A 570 6.85 13.81 36.21
C ARG A 570 6.26 15.00 35.44
N ARG A 571 5.42 14.75 34.43
CA ARG A 571 4.78 15.83 33.64
C ARG A 571 3.93 16.73 34.52
N LYS A 572 3.16 16.14 35.44
CA LYS A 572 2.35 16.89 36.40
C LYS A 572 3.20 17.79 37.30
N ASN A 573 4.27 17.27 37.88
CA ASN A 573 5.15 18.01 38.77
C ASN A 573 5.93 19.11 38.03
N GLN A 574 6.45 18.81 36.83
CA GLN A 574 7.13 19.80 35.98
C GLN A 574 6.19 20.95 35.61
N HIS A 575 4.96 20.65 35.21
CA HIS A 575 3.98 21.68 34.87
C HIS A 575 3.64 22.58 36.07
N GLN A 576 3.44 22.01 37.26
CA GLN A 576 3.24 22.78 38.50
C GLN A 576 4.43 23.70 38.82
N GLY A 577 5.65 23.27 38.49
CA GLY A 577 6.88 24.07 38.56
C GLY A 577 7.08 25.06 37.41
N LYS A 578 6.11 25.21 36.49
CA LYS A 578 6.19 26.00 35.25
C LYS A 578 7.27 25.52 34.25
N GLY A 579 7.64 24.26 34.32
CA GLY A 579 8.66 23.62 33.49
C GLY A 579 9.69 22.86 34.34
N PRO A 580 10.70 22.25 33.70
CA PRO A 580 10.96 22.24 32.25
C PRO A 580 10.04 21.29 31.47
N TYR A 581 9.71 21.66 30.22
CA TYR A 581 9.02 20.81 29.25
C TYR A 581 10.03 20.18 28.30
N ASP A 582 10.06 18.85 28.27
CA ASP A 582 10.89 18.08 27.33
C ASP A 582 10.20 17.90 25.97
N TRP A 583 10.91 17.27 25.03
CA TRP A 583 10.45 17.08 23.65
C TRP A 583 9.12 16.34 23.53
N ALA A 584 8.97 15.24 24.26
CA ALA A 584 7.77 14.41 24.22
C ALA A 584 6.59 15.07 24.95
N PHE A 585 6.86 15.91 25.94
CA PHE A 585 5.85 16.75 26.56
C PHE A 585 5.37 17.84 25.58
N ALA A 586 6.28 18.56 24.92
CA ALA A 586 5.91 19.54 23.90
C ALA A 586 5.10 18.93 22.74
N GLU A 587 5.48 17.73 22.28
CA GLU A 587 4.71 16.95 21.30
C GLU A 587 3.28 16.67 21.78
N ALA A 588 3.13 16.18 23.02
CA ALA A 588 1.81 15.90 23.60
C ALA A 588 0.95 17.16 23.74
N LEU A 589 1.56 18.31 24.04
CA LEU A 589 0.86 19.62 24.05
C LEU A 589 0.41 20.03 22.65
N ALA A 590 1.24 19.82 21.62
CA ALA A 590 0.89 20.13 20.24
C ALA A 590 -0.30 19.28 19.77
N PHE A 591 -0.23 17.96 20.01
CA PHE A 591 -1.34 17.06 19.69
C PHE A 591 -2.59 17.39 20.50
N GLY A 592 -2.47 17.53 21.82
CA GLY A 592 -3.61 17.81 22.70
C GLY A 592 -4.33 19.11 22.35
N SER A 593 -3.57 20.17 22.02
CA SER A 593 -4.16 21.46 21.63
C SER A 593 -4.90 21.37 20.30
N LEU A 594 -4.30 20.75 19.28
CA LEU A 594 -4.97 20.51 18.00
C LEU A 594 -6.26 19.71 18.17
N LEU A 595 -6.23 18.64 18.98
CA LEU A 595 -7.40 17.79 19.21
C LEU A 595 -8.55 18.54 19.90
N VAL A 596 -8.24 19.38 20.89
CA VAL A 596 -9.23 20.21 21.59
C VAL A 596 -9.78 21.32 20.68
N GLU A 597 -8.95 21.84 19.79
CA GLU A 597 -9.31 22.86 18.79
C GLU A 597 -10.01 22.28 17.53
N GLY A 598 -10.27 20.97 17.49
CA GLY A 598 -11.04 20.33 16.41
C GLY A 598 -10.22 19.77 15.25
N THR A 599 -8.88 19.77 15.32
CA THR A 599 -7.99 19.19 14.31
C THR A 599 -7.62 17.74 14.68
N PRO A 600 -8.00 16.73 13.87
CA PRO A 600 -7.60 15.35 14.12
C PRO A 600 -6.09 15.13 13.94
N VAL A 601 -5.54 14.14 14.62
CA VAL A 601 -4.10 13.79 14.54
C VAL A 601 -3.94 12.30 14.29
N ARG A 602 -3.15 11.94 13.27
CA ARG A 602 -2.76 10.56 12.94
C ARG A 602 -1.26 10.43 13.10
N LEU A 603 -0.82 9.52 13.97
CA LEU A 603 0.57 9.13 14.13
C LEU A 603 0.70 7.64 13.85
N SER A 604 1.53 7.29 12.88
CA SER A 604 1.78 5.93 12.43
C SER A 604 3.28 5.72 12.24
N GLY A 605 3.75 4.51 12.56
CA GLY A 605 5.16 4.17 12.56
C GLY A 605 5.47 3.00 13.49
N GLN A 606 6.65 2.43 13.35
CA GLN A 606 7.06 1.27 14.14
C GLN A 606 7.21 1.69 15.60
N ASP A 607 6.46 1.04 16.50
CA ASP A 607 6.43 1.33 17.94
C ASP A 607 6.01 2.76 18.35
N SER A 608 5.43 3.55 17.44
CA SER A 608 5.10 4.97 17.69
C SER A 608 4.17 5.21 18.88
N ARG A 609 3.35 4.24 19.30
CA ARG A 609 2.52 4.35 20.52
C ARG A 609 3.35 4.59 21.79
N ARG A 610 4.45 3.86 21.94
CA ARG A 610 5.40 4.02 23.05
C ARG A 610 6.48 5.05 22.71
N GLY A 611 6.87 5.08 21.44
CA GLY A 611 8.09 5.69 20.94
C GLY A 611 9.27 4.71 21.02
N THR A 612 10.08 4.67 19.97
CA THR A 612 11.31 3.85 19.90
C THR A 612 12.16 4.04 21.14
N PHE A 613 12.37 5.29 21.53
CA PHE A 613 13.20 5.68 22.67
C PHE A 613 12.45 5.69 24.00
N SER A 614 11.25 5.08 24.07
CA SER A 614 10.38 5.07 25.25
C SER A 614 10.13 6.46 25.83
N GLN A 615 9.86 7.44 24.95
CA GLN A 615 9.69 8.85 25.32
C GLN A 615 8.22 9.28 25.32
N ARG A 616 7.38 8.65 24.49
CA ARG A 616 6.07 9.20 24.11
C ARG A 616 4.94 8.73 25.01
N HIS A 617 4.79 7.41 25.14
CA HIS A 617 3.74 6.76 25.94
C HIS A 617 2.32 7.31 25.66
N CYS A 618 1.95 7.45 24.39
CA CYS A 618 0.61 7.85 23.96
C CYS A 618 -0.46 6.81 24.31
N VAL A 619 -0.08 5.55 24.44
CA VAL A 619 -0.95 4.44 24.85
C VAL A 619 -0.41 3.83 26.13
N LEU A 620 -1.27 3.78 27.15
CA LEU A 620 -1.02 3.10 28.41
C LEU A 620 -1.68 1.73 28.39
N TYR A 621 -1.08 0.77 29.10
CA TYR A 621 -1.60 -0.57 29.24
C TYR A 621 -1.87 -0.86 30.72
N ASP A 622 -3.04 -1.40 31.01
CA ASP A 622 -3.35 -1.92 32.33
C ASP A 622 -2.49 -3.16 32.61
N THR A 623 -1.79 -3.20 33.74
CA THR A 623 -0.87 -4.29 34.08
C THR A 623 -1.58 -5.62 34.35
N ASN A 624 -2.87 -5.60 34.67
CA ASN A 624 -3.65 -6.77 35.02
C ASN A 624 -4.46 -7.29 33.82
N THR A 625 -5.02 -6.40 33.00
CA THR A 625 -5.96 -6.76 31.91
C THR A 625 -5.40 -6.55 30.51
N ARG A 626 -4.27 -5.83 30.37
CA ARG A 626 -3.71 -5.36 29.08
C ARG A 626 -4.65 -4.41 28.32
N GLN A 627 -5.73 -3.94 28.93
CA GLN A 627 -6.61 -2.94 28.33
C GLN A 627 -5.81 -1.68 27.98
N GLN A 628 -6.06 -1.13 26.80
CA GLN A 628 -5.43 0.10 26.33
C GLN A 628 -6.20 1.32 26.83
N TYR A 629 -5.47 2.34 27.28
CA TYR A 629 -5.99 3.68 27.54
C TYR A 629 -5.14 4.72 26.82
N ILE A 630 -5.79 5.65 26.11
CA ILE A 630 -5.13 6.68 25.30
C ILE A 630 -5.48 8.04 25.90
N PRO A 631 -4.61 8.65 26.74
CA PRO A 631 -4.96 9.89 27.44
C PRO A 631 -5.33 11.05 26.51
N LEU A 632 -4.57 11.25 25.42
CA LEU A 632 -4.86 12.29 24.43
C LEU A 632 -6.16 12.06 23.65
N GLY A 633 -6.65 10.82 23.60
CA GLY A 633 -7.97 10.49 23.02
C GLY A 633 -9.16 10.77 23.96
N ASN A 634 -8.90 11.19 25.21
CA ASN A 634 -9.89 11.34 26.29
C ASN A 634 -9.76 12.68 27.05
N LEU A 635 -9.24 13.72 26.40
CA LEU A 635 -9.11 15.07 26.94
C LEU A 635 -10.48 15.72 27.19
N LYS A 636 -11.39 15.69 26.22
CA LYS A 636 -12.72 16.33 26.29
C LYS A 636 -13.75 15.54 25.48
N GLU A 637 -15.00 15.52 25.92
CA GLU A 637 -16.12 15.07 25.09
C GLU A 637 -16.23 15.93 23.82
N GLY A 638 -16.44 15.28 22.67
CA GLY A 638 -16.52 15.94 21.36
C GLY A 638 -15.19 16.48 20.80
N GLN A 639 -14.03 16.15 21.39
CA GLN A 639 -12.74 16.49 20.79
C GLN A 639 -12.54 15.79 19.43
N ALA A 640 -11.60 16.30 18.63
CA ALA A 640 -11.18 15.59 17.43
C ALA A 640 -10.46 14.28 17.75
N ARG A 641 -10.47 13.36 16.77
CA ARG A 641 -9.98 11.99 16.95
C ARG A 641 -8.46 11.93 16.94
N PHE A 642 -7.90 11.23 17.93
CA PHE A 642 -6.48 10.86 17.96
C PHE A 642 -6.29 9.42 17.46
N CYS A 643 -5.54 9.27 16.38
CA CYS A 643 -5.30 8.01 15.69
C CYS A 643 -3.83 7.62 15.83
N VAL A 644 -3.48 6.83 16.85
CA VAL A 644 -2.09 6.38 17.07
C VAL A 644 -1.92 4.87 16.88
N TYR A 645 -1.05 4.48 15.95
CA TYR A 645 -0.85 3.09 15.55
C TYR A 645 0.62 2.72 15.62
N ASN A 646 0.88 1.48 16.07
CA ASN A 646 2.13 0.81 15.71
C ASN A 646 1.92 0.24 14.32
N SER A 647 2.76 0.63 13.37
CA SER A 647 2.71 0.07 12.02
C SER A 647 3.23 -1.37 11.99
N MET A 648 2.96 -2.08 10.89
CA MET A 648 3.78 -3.24 10.54
C MET A 648 5.22 -2.81 10.22
N LEU A 649 6.12 -3.78 10.12
CA LEU A 649 7.53 -3.55 9.83
C LEU A 649 7.73 -3.38 8.31
N SER A 650 7.23 -2.25 7.80
CA SER A 650 7.36 -1.80 6.40
C SER A 650 7.45 -0.29 6.40
N GLU A 651 8.37 0.25 5.61
CA GLU A 651 8.51 1.70 5.40
C GLU A 651 7.70 2.14 4.18
N ALA A 652 7.83 1.45 3.04
CA ALA A 652 7.27 1.90 1.77
C ALA A 652 5.73 1.87 1.75
N ALA A 653 5.10 0.74 2.09
CA ALA A 653 3.64 0.66 2.10
C ALA A 653 3.01 1.56 3.17
N VAL A 654 3.62 1.65 4.35
CA VAL A 654 3.10 2.49 5.45
C VAL A 654 3.21 3.98 5.10
N LEU A 655 4.35 4.44 4.57
CA LEU A 655 4.51 5.83 4.15
C LEU A 655 3.61 6.17 2.95
N GLY A 656 3.50 5.25 1.98
CA GLY A 656 2.57 5.39 0.84
C GLY A 656 1.12 5.53 1.31
N PHE A 657 0.72 4.72 2.30
CA PHE A 657 -0.60 4.80 2.93
C PHE A 657 -0.83 6.14 3.63
N ASP A 658 0.09 6.58 4.48
CA ASP A 658 -0.07 7.84 5.20
C ASP A 658 -0.04 9.06 4.26
N TYR A 659 0.70 8.97 3.14
CA TYR A 659 0.67 9.95 2.07
C TYR A 659 -0.68 9.97 1.36
N GLY A 660 -1.23 8.82 0.98
CA GLY A 660 -2.57 8.71 0.42
C GLY A 660 -3.64 9.29 1.36
N TYR A 661 -3.50 9.04 2.66
CA TYR A 661 -4.39 9.58 3.68
C TYR A 661 -4.33 11.11 3.74
N SER A 662 -3.14 11.70 3.72
CA SER A 662 -2.96 13.17 3.81
C SER A 662 -3.41 13.92 2.56
N LEU A 663 -3.52 13.24 1.42
CA LEU A 663 -4.06 13.81 0.19
C LEU A 663 -5.55 14.14 0.29
N ASP A 664 -6.33 13.26 0.91
CA ASP A 664 -7.81 13.39 0.93
C ASP A 664 -8.35 13.94 2.25
N PHE A 665 -7.58 13.87 3.34
CA PHE A 665 -7.92 14.49 4.62
C PHE A 665 -6.89 15.55 5.03
N GLN A 666 -6.84 16.65 4.28
CA GLN A 666 -5.85 17.73 4.44
C GLN A 666 -5.94 18.51 5.77
N ASP A 667 -7.06 18.43 6.50
CA ASP A 667 -7.26 19.07 7.80
C ASP A 667 -6.80 18.22 9.00
N MET A 668 -6.34 17.00 8.73
CA MET A 668 -5.73 16.13 9.73
C MET A 668 -4.21 16.34 9.75
N LEU A 669 -3.62 16.46 10.94
CA LEU A 669 -2.17 16.34 11.08
C LEU A 669 -1.79 14.87 10.90
N CYS A 670 -1.28 14.50 9.73
CA CYS A 670 -0.84 13.14 9.41
C CYS A 670 0.68 13.04 9.55
N LEU A 671 1.15 12.18 10.47
CA LEU A 671 2.56 11.96 10.75
C LEU A 671 2.93 10.49 10.53
N TRP A 672 4.02 10.28 9.81
CA TRP A 672 4.73 9.01 9.71
C TRP A 672 6.07 9.12 10.44
N GLU A 673 6.35 8.16 11.33
CA GLU A 673 7.60 8.11 12.11
C GLU A 673 8.42 6.88 11.73
N ALA A 674 9.65 7.13 11.28
CA ALA A 674 10.65 6.08 11.11
C ALA A 674 11.19 5.65 12.48
N GLN A 675 11.53 4.36 12.66
CA GLN A 675 12.11 3.90 13.93
C GLN A 675 13.46 4.60 14.20
N PHE A 676 14.29 4.65 13.17
CA PHE A 676 15.43 5.54 13.00
C PHE A 676 15.32 6.16 11.60
N GLY A 677 15.77 7.40 11.44
CA GLY A 677 15.67 8.09 10.15
C GLY A 677 16.42 7.37 9.04
N ASP A 678 17.43 6.59 9.37
CA ASP A 678 18.25 5.79 8.44
C ASP A 678 17.41 4.84 7.57
N PHE A 679 16.30 4.30 8.10
CA PHE A 679 15.45 3.31 7.42
C PHE A 679 14.49 3.91 6.39
N VAL A 680 14.35 5.24 6.34
CA VAL A 680 13.45 5.92 5.40
C VAL A 680 13.79 5.63 3.93
N ASN A 681 15.02 5.20 3.65
CA ASN A 681 15.48 4.78 2.34
C ASN A 681 14.72 3.56 1.78
N GLY A 682 14.10 2.73 2.62
CA GLY A 682 13.18 1.67 2.18
C GLY A 682 11.97 2.22 1.42
N ALA A 683 11.56 3.46 1.72
CA ALA A 683 10.44 4.15 1.09
C ALA A 683 10.86 5.16 0.00
N GLN A 684 12.07 5.06 -0.55
CA GLN A 684 12.63 6.08 -1.45
C GLN A 684 11.74 6.38 -2.66
N VAL A 685 11.11 5.36 -3.26
CA VAL A 685 10.20 5.57 -4.41
C VAL A 685 8.99 6.40 -4.02
N VAL A 686 8.46 6.24 -2.80
CA VAL A 686 7.36 7.07 -2.29
C VAL A 686 7.80 8.52 -2.13
N ILE A 687 9.03 8.73 -1.62
CA ILE A 687 9.60 10.06 -1.44
C ILE A 687 9.77 10.75 -2.79
N ASP A 688 10.50 10.12 -3.70
CA ASP A 688 10.90 10.71 -4.99
C ASP A 688 9.69 10.97 -5.88
N GLN A 689 8.76 10.01 -5.95
CA GLN A 689 7.72 10.01 -6.96
C GLN A 689 6.39 10.56 -6.49
N PHE A 690 6.21 10.69 -5.18
CA PHE A 690 5.03 11.30 -4.59
C PHE A 690 5.38 12.52 -3.73
N ILE A 691 6.08 12.34 -2.61
CA ILE A 691 6.20 13.38 -1.58
C ILE A 691 6.85 14.66 -2.13
N VAL A 692 7.96 14.53 -2.86
CA VAL A 692 8.72 15.71 -3.33
C VAL A 692 8.25 16.26 -4.67
N SER A 693 7.40 15.52 -5.41
CA SER A 693 7.11 15.83 -6.83
C SER A 693 5.63 15.86 -7.21
N SER A 694 4.70 15.40 -6.35
CA SER A 694 3.27 15.32 -6.72
C SER A 694 2.60 16.66 -6.96
N GLU A 695 3.02 17.71 -6.26
CA GLU A 695 2.45 19.04 -6.49
C GLU A 695 2.84 19.58 -7.86
N SER A 696 4.12 19.48 -8.24
CA SER A 696 4.59 19.90 -9.56
C SER A 696 4.01 19.03 -10.69
N LYS A 697 3.98 17.69 -10.51
CA LYS A 697 3.50 16.76 -11.53
C LYS A 697 1.99 16.76 -11.69
N TRP A 698 1.24 16.82 -10.58
CA TRP A 698 -0.20 16.51 -10.55
C TRP A 698 -1.04 17.55 -9.82
N GLN A 699 -0.47 18.66 -9.34
CA GLN A 699 -1.17 19.64 -8.50
C GLN A 699 -1.81 18.99 -7.28
N ARG A 700 -1.10 18.06 -6.63
CA ARG A 700 -1.58 17.37 -5.43
C ARG A 700 -0.78 17.79 -4.20
N PRO A 701 -1.24 18.80 -3.45
CA PRO A 701 -0.59 19.24 -2.22
C PRO A 701 -0.87 18.25 -1.09
N SER A 702 0.11 18.09 -0.20
CA SER A 702 0.07 17.14 0.92
C SER A 702 0.67 17.77 2.17
N GLY A 703 0.00 17.58 3.30
CA GLY A 703 0.45 18.08 4.60
C GLY A 703 1.23 17.06 5.44
N ILE A 704 1.66 15.94 4.87
CA ILE A 704 2.30 14.85 5.62
C ILE A 704 3.57 15.30 6.35
N VAL A 705 3.76 14.81 7.57
CA VAL A 705 4.97 15.03 8.37
C VAL A 705 5.78 13.73 8.47
N LEU A 706 7.06 13.80 8.12
CA LEU A 706 8.02 12.71 8.26
C LEU A 706 8.89 13.00 9.50
N LEU A 707 8.78 12.14 10.51
CA LEU A 707 9.59 12.20 11.72
C LEU A 707 10.75 11.21 11.58
N LEU A 708 11.97 11.73 11.40
CA LEU A 708 13.16 10.93 11.08
C LEU A 708 14.20 11.07 12.18
N PRO A 709 14.30 10.12 13.14
CA PRO A 709 15.28 10.21 14.22
C PRO A 709 16.71 10.29 13.68
N HIS A 710 17.42 11.35 14.02
CA HIS A 710 18.71 11.74 13.44
C HIS A 710 19.68 12.21 14.54
N GLY A 711 20.98 11.94 14.37
CA GLY A 711 22.05 12.50 15.20
C GLY A 711 23.21 11.53 15.41
N TYR A 712 24.44 12.05 15.42
CA TYR A 712 25.64 11.21 15.52
C TYR A 712 25.97 10.98 16.98
N GLU A 713 25.73 9.75 17.45
CA GLU A 713 25.82 9.37 18.88
C GLU A 713 26.67 8.11 19.09
N GLY A 714 27.43 7.71 18.06
CA GLY A 714 28.33 6.55 18.11
C GLY A 714 27.62 5.20 18.09
N GLN A 715 26.41 5.14 17.52
CA GLN A 715 25.60 3.92 17.39
C GLN A 715 25.80 3.19 16.04
N GLY A 716 26.80 3.61 15.25
CA GLY A 716 27.10 3.03 13.96
C GLY A 716 26.28 3.62 12.79
N PRO A 717 26.49 3.08 11.58
CA PRO A 717 26.03 3.72 10.35
C PRO A 717 24.53 3.68 10.08
N GLU A 718 23.79 2.72 10.62
CA GLU A 718 22.33 2.58 10.43
C GLU A 718 21.49 3.17 11.57
N HIS A 719 22.11 3.92 12.49
CA HIS A 719 21.44 4.55 13.62
C HIS A 719 21.92 6.00 13.84
N SER A 720 22.34 6.69 12.79
CA SER A 720 22.96 8.01 12.89
C SER A 720 22.36 9.04 11.95
N SER A 721 22.04 8.66 10.70
CA SER A 721 21.73 9.61 9.63
C SER A 721 20.43 9.27 8.91
N ALA A 722 19.45 10.16 9.10
CA ALA A 722 18.29 10.29 8.23
C ALA A 722 18.59 10.75 6.79
N ARG A 723 19.87 10.89 6.40
CA ARG A 723 20.32 11.36 5.08
C ARG A 723 19.73 12.71 4.70
N LEU A 724 19.91 13.69 5.60
CA LEU A 724 19.48 15.08 5.41
C LEU A 724 19.90 15.63 4.04
N GLU A 725 21.11 15.31 3.58
CA GLU A 725 21.64 15.70 2.27
C GLU A 725 20.75 15.29 1.09
N ARG A 726 20.08 14.14 1.18
CA ARG A 726 19.22 13.62 0.12
C ARG A 726 17.93 14.41 0.01
N PHE A 727 17.32 14.75 1.15
CA PHE A 727 16.13 15.61 1.15
C PHE A 727 16.46 17.00 0.62
N LEU A 728 17.60 17.58 1.03
CA LEU A 728 18.04 18.89 0.53
C LEU A 728 18.35 18.87 -0.96
N GLN A 729 18.90 17.78 -1.50
CA GLN A 729 19.10 17.61 -2.94
C GLN A 729 17.76 17.59 -3.72
N LEU A 730 16.70 17.05 -3.12
CA LEU A 730 15.36 16.99 -3.72
C LEU A 730 14.56 18.29 -3.57
N CYS A 731 15.08 19.28 -2.85
CA CYS A 731 14.39 20.55 -2.60
C CYS A 731 14.43 21.47 -3.83
N ALA A 732 13.26 21.82 -4.35
CA ALA A 732 13.08 22.78 -5.43
C ALA A 732 11.64 23.33 -5.41
N GLU A 733 11.42 24.55 -5.90
CA GLU A 733 10.07 25.13 -6.09
C GLU A 733 9.16 25.05 -4.83
N ASP A 734 9.77 25.21 -3.65
CA ASP A 734 9.13 25.10 -2.33
C ASP A 734 8.35 23.79 -2.16
N ASN A 735 8.81 22.70 -2.77
CA ASN A 735 8.10 21.42 -2.82
C ASN A 735 7.92 20.76 -1.45
N ILE A 736 8.91 20.87 -0.56
CA ILE A 736 8.87 20.34 0.80
C ILE A 736 9.40 21.37 1.82
N GLN A 737 9.29 21.04 3.10
CA GLN A 737 9.92 21.78 4.20
C GLN A 737 10.91 20.84 4.90
N VAL A 738 12.15 21.27 5.14
CA VAL A 738 13.18 20.46 5.82
C VAL A 738 13.67 21.17 7.07
N CYS A 739 13.47 20.54 8.23
CA CYS A 739 13.77 21.09 9.54
C CYS A 739 14.68 20.16 10.35
N ASN A 740 15.59 20.74 11.14
CA ASN A 740 16.41 20.02 12.12
C ASN A 740 16.46 20.86 13.39
N LEU A 741 15.53 20.55 14.29
CA LEU A 741 15.12 21.44 15.37
C LEU A 741 15.98 21.23 16.62
N THR A 742 16.14 22.28 17.42
CA THR A 742 16.94 22.19 18.65
C THR A 742 16.15 22.29 19.94
N THR A 743 14.90 22.78 19.94
CA THR A 743 14.12 22.97 21.17
C THR A 743 12.73 22.32 21.14
N PRO A 744 12.19 21.89 22.30
CA PRO A 744 10.82 21.39 22.38
C PRO A 744 9.75 22.38 21.88
N ALA A 745 9.90 23.67 22.16
CA ALA A 745 8.97 24.70 21.68
C ALA A 745 8.95 24.83 20.15
N GLN A 746 10.12 24.78 19.50
CA GLN A 746 10.21 24.75 18.04
C GLN A 746 9.44 23.57 17.45
N TYR A 747 9.57 22.39 18.07
CA TYR A 747 8.82 21.20 17.66
C TYR A 747 7.30 21.36 17.86
N PHE A 748 6.86 21.93 18.98
CA PHE A 748 5.45 22.25 19.21
C PHE A 748 4.88 23.18 18.13
N HIS A 749 5.57 24.29 17.85
CA HIS A 749 5.09 25.29 16.90
C HIS A 749 5.10 24.76 15.47
N VAL A 750 6.13 24.01 15.04
CA VAL A 750 6.19 23.49 13.67
C VAL A 750 5.06 22.49 13.39
N LEU A 751 4.69 21.68 14.38
CA LEU A 751 3.57 20.72 14.24
C LEU A 751 2.23 21.44 14.10
N ARG A 752 1.99 22.48 14.90
CA ARG A 752 0.77 23.29 14.78
C ARG A 752 0.75 24.10 13.49
N ARG A 753 1.90 24.66 13.09
CA ARG A 753 2.08 25.39 11.83
C ARG A 753 1.61 24.58 10.63
N GLN A 754 1.92 23.28 10.62
CA GLN A 754 1.63 22.39 9.51
C GLN A 754 0.14 22.34 9.10
N VAL A 755 -0.77 22.49 10.06
CA VAL A 755 -2.23 22.52 9.82
C VAL A 755 -2.83 23.92 9.90
N ARG A 756 -2.13 24.89 10.50
CA ARG A 756 -2.59 26.28 10.64
C ARG A 756 -2.25 27.16 9.42
N ARG A 757 -1.32 26.73 8.56
CA ARG A 757 -1.07 27.40 7.27
C ARG A 757 -2.28 27.24 6.33
N ASN A 758 -2.43 28.18 5.39
CA ASN A 758 -3.46 28.15 4.35
C ASN A 758 -3.03 27.37 3.09
N PHE A 759 -1.85 26.76 3.12
CA PHE A 759 -1.33 25.83 2.12
C PHE A 759 -0.83 24.54 2.82
N ARG A 760 -0.57 23.50 2.04
CA ARG A 760 -0.07 22.20 2.49
C ARG A 760 1.20 21.84 1.72
N LYS A 761 2.29 21.63 2.45
CA LYS A 761 3.59 21.17 1.94
C LYS A 761 4.10 20.06 2.86
N PRO A 762 4.67 18.96 2.36
CA PRO A 762 5.27 17.95 3.22
C PRO A 762 6.33 18.55 4.14
N LEU A 763 6.43 18.02 5.35
CA LEU A 763 7.37 18.48 6.37
C LEU A 763 8.28 17.34 6.81
N VAL A 764 9.57 17.46 6.53
CA VAL A 764 10.60 16.51 6.92
C VAL A 764 11.32 17.06 8.15
N ILE A 765 11.27 16.33 9.26
CA ILE A 765 11.89 16.73 10.52
C ILE A 765 12.96 15.71 10.89
N MET A 766 14.20 16.18 10.99
CA MET A 766 15.29 15.46 11.67
C MET A 766 14.99 15.49 13.17
N THR A 767 14.29 14.47 13.65
CA THR A 767 13.86 14.39 15.05
C THR A 767 14.98 13.89 15.95
N PRO A 768 15.03 14.29 17.23
CA PRO A 768 16.15 13.95 18.07
C PRO A 768 16.08 12.54 18.67
N LYS A 769 17.24 12.07 19.14
CA LYS A 769 17.38 10.88 19.98
C LYS A 769 17.86 11.24 21.39
N SER A 770 19.12 11.67 21.54
CA SER A 770 19.67 12.10 22.83
C SER A 770 19.01 13.37 23.38
N LEU A 771 18.60 14.32 22.53
CA LEU A 771 17.94 15.56 23.00
C LEU A 771 16.59 15.31 23.68
N LEU A 772 15.98 14.13 23.48
CA LEU A 772 14.75 13.75 24.19
C LEU A 772 14.91 13.78 25.72
N ARG A 773 16.16 13.69 26.22
CA ARG A 773 16.48 13.68 27.66
C ARG A 773 17.55 14.69 28.05
N ASN A 774 18.01 15.54 27.14
CA ASN A 774 19.07 16.50 27.42
C ASN A 774 18.53 17.64 28.30
N GLU A 775 19.16 17.91 29.44
CA GLU A 775 18.72 18.93 30.40
C GLU A 775 18.81 20.35 29.86
N ARG A 776 19.60 20.58 28.80
CA ARG A 776 19.68 21.86 28.08
C ARG A 776 18.65 21.97 26.97
N ALA A 777 18.06 20.86 26.52
CA ALA A 777 17.05 20.82 25.46
C ALA A 777 15.63 20.81 26.05
N ILE A 778 15.32 21.89 26.76
CA ILE A 778 14.06 22.09 27.49
C ILE A 778 13.43 23.43 27.11
N SER A 779 12.11 23.52 27.25
CA SER A 779 11.35 24.77 27.08
C SER A 779 10.58 25.13 28.35
N ARG A 780 10.14 26.38 28.44
CA ARG A 780 9.26 26.91 29.49
C ARG A 780 7.85 27.13 28.97
N ILE A 781 6.91 27.40 29.86
CA ILE A 781 5.52 27.59 29.47
C ILE A 781 5.35 28.80 28.52
N GLU A 782 6.12 29.87 28.74
CA GLU A 782 6.07 31.09 27.94
C GLU A 782 6.46 30.84 26.48
N ASP A 783 7.31 29.83 26.23
CA ASP A 783 7.73 29.47 24.88
C ASP A 783 6.54 28.95 24.05
N PHE A 784 5.49 28.39 24.67
CA PHE A 784 4.30 27.91 23.96
C PHE A 784 3.17 28.96 23.89
N THR A 785 3.13 29.87 24.87
CA THR A 785 2.03 30.85 25.00
C THR A 785 2.35 32.22 24.42
N ALA A 786 3.63 32.56 24.28
CA ALA A 786 4.09 33.89 23.87
C ALA A 786 5.07 33.88 22.69
N SER A 787 5.68 32.73 22.34
CA SER A 787 6.60 32.61 21.20
C SER A 787 5.91 32.08 19.94
N ALA A 788 6.67 31.92 18.87
CA ALA A 788 6.26 31.28 17.62
C ALA A 788 7.44 30.46 17.06
N PHE A 789 7.19 29.70 15.99
CA PHE A 789 8.27 29.03 15.26
C PHE A 789 9.25 30.07 14.71
N GLN A 790 10.55 29.87 14.93
CA GLN A 790 11.62 30.70 14.40
C GLN A 790 12.46 29.86 13.44
N GLN A 791 12.57 30.28 12.17
CA GLN A 791 13.34 29.54 11.17
C GLN A 791 14.86 29.57 11.44
N VAL A 792 15.33 30.64 12.09
CA VAL A 792 16.70 30.84 12.54
C VAL A 792 16.67 31.31 13.99
N LEU A 793 17.53 30.76 14.85
CA LEU A 793 17.66 31.14 16.27
C LEU A 793 19.06 31.67 16.57
N GLY A 794 19.13 32.73 17.38
CA GLY A 794 20.39 33.36 17.81
C GLY A 794 20.47 34.83 17.39
N PRO A 795 21.67 35.42 17.33
CA PRO A 795 22.95 34.85 17.76
C PRO A 795 22.96 34.57 19.28
N THR A 796 23.56 33.46 19.68
CA THR A 796 23.90 33.19 21.09
C THR A 796 25.33 33.63 21.36
N LEU A 797 25.53 34.48 22.37
CA LEU A 797 26.83 35.01 22.79
C LEU A 797 27.05 34.72 24.28
N LEU A 798 28.31 34.51 24.67
CA LEU A 798 28.70 34.38 26.07
C LEU A 798 28.80 35.75 26.76
N ASN A 799 29.15 36.81 26.00
CA ASN A 799 29.22 38.18 26.46
C ASN A 799 28.72 39.15 25.37
N GLU A 800 27.71 39.96 25.70
CA GLU A 800 27.10 40.93 24.77
C GLU A 800 27.95 42.20 24.55
N ARG A 801 29.02 42.40 25.33
CA ARG A 801 29.83 43.65 25.32
C ARG A 801 31.14 43.55 24.51
N GLY A 802 31.40 42.43 23.84
CA GLY A 802 32.62 42.16 23.08
C GLY A 802 32.45 42.32 21.56
N LYS A 803 33.56 42.51 20.84
CA LYS A 803 33.55 42.47 19.37
C LYS A 803 33.51 41.01 18.91
N VAL A 804 32.47 40.63 18.18
CA VAL A 804 32.34 39.29 17.58
C VAL A 804 33.21 39.22 16.32
N ASN A 805 34.13 38.25 16.28
CA ASN A 805 35.03 37.99 15.15
C ASN A 805 34.63 36.76 14.33
N ARG A 806 33.82 35.86 14.90
CA ARG A 806 33.38 34.61 14.27
C ARG A 806 31.88 34.37 14.46
N ILE A 807 31.21 33.90 13.41
CA ILE A 807 29.88 33.30 13.50
C ILE A 807 29.99 31.82 13.17
N ILE A 808 29.48 30.96 14.05
CA ILE A 808 29.33 29.53 13.79
C ILE A 808 27.84 29.25 13.56
N PHE A 809 27.50 28.93 12.32
CA PHE A 809 26.20 28.41 11.92
C PHE A 809 26.16 26.91 12.15
N CYS A 810 25.04 26.41 12.65
CA CYS A 810 24.82 24.98 12.85
C CYS A 810 23.32 24.63 12.77
N SER A 811 23.00 23.34 12.77
CA SER A 811 21.63 22.86 12.78
C SER A 811 21.52 21.58 13.61
N GLY A 812 20.44 21.43 14.38
CA GLY A 812 20.24 20.28 15.25
C GLY A 812 21.20 20.20 16.45
N LYS A 813 21.42 18.97 16.93
CA LYS A 813 21.99 18.71 18.27
C LYS A 813 23.40 19.26 18.51
N ILE A 814 24.19 19.43 17.45
CA ILE A 814 25.58 19.93 17.55
C ILE A 814 25.67 21.29 18.26
N TYR A 815 24.60 22.09 18.20
CA TYR A 815 24.49 23.33 18.96
C TYR A 815 24.85 23.16 20.43
N TYR A 816 24.40 22.07 21.06
CA TYR A 816 24.61 21.82 22.48
C TYR A 816 26.06 21.51 22.83
N ASP A 817 26.80 20.90 21.90
CA ASP A 817 28.24 20.68 22.07
C ASP A 817 29.01 22.00 21.87
N LEU A 818 28.60 22.81 20.90
CA LEU A 818 29.22 24.12 20.60
C LEU A 818 29.04 25.12 21.75
N ILE A 819 27.83 25.25 22.30
CA ILE A 819 27.60 26.15 23.46
C ILE A 819 28.31 25.64 24.71
N GLY A 820 28.40 24.31 24.90
CA GLY A 820 29.21 23.72 25.96
C GLY A 820 30.69 24.03 25.83
N TYR A 821 31.22 24.05 24.60
CA TYR A 821 32.59 24.46 24.31
C TYR A 821 32.82 25.95 24.58
N LEU A 822 31.92 26.83 24.12
CA LEU A 822 31.96 28.27 24.41
C LEU A 822 32.08 28.51 25.92
N GLU A 823 31.19 27.92 26.71
CA GLU A 823 31.13 28.06 28.16
C GLU A 823 32.38 27.55 28.86
N SER A 824 32.83 26.34 28.50
CA SER A 824 33.96 25.67 29.14
C SER A 824 35.29 26.37 28.86
N ASN A 825 35.45 26.93 27.65
CA ASN A 825 36.67 27.62 27.22
C ASN A 825 36.59 29.14 27.34
N LYS A 826 35.44 29.68 27.79
CA LYS A 826 35.19 31.12 27.96
C LYS A 826 35.47 31.93 26.70
N VAL A 827 35.06 31.40 25.54
CA VAL A 827 35.22 32.07 24.25
C VAL A 827 34.13 33.15 24.15
N ASP A 828 34.54 34.41 24.05
CA ASP A 828 33.65 35.58 24.10
C ASP A 828 33.55 36.35 22.77
N ASP A 829 34.32 35.96 21.76
CA ASP A 829 34.38 36.60 20.44
C ASP A 829 33.63 35.85 19.33
N THR A 830 32.85 34.83 19.69
CA THR A 830 32.17 33.94 18.75
C THR A 830 30.66 33.88 19.01
N ALA A 831 29.85 34.06 17.96
CA ALA A 831 28.39 33.93 17.98
C ALA A 831 27.95 32.56 17.44
N LEU A 832 26.97 31.90 18.10
CA LEU A 832 26.31 30.71 17.55
C LEU A 832 24.96 31.05 16.94
N VAL A 833 24.71 30.59 15.71
CA VAL A 833 23.44 30.75 15.01
C VAL A 833 22.92 29.37 14.61
N ARG A 834 21.67 29.08 14.95
CA ARG A 834 21.01 27.82 14.61
C ARG A 834 20.07 28.04 13.43
N VAL A 835 20.22 27.23 12.39
CA VAL A 835 19.29 27.16 11.26
C VAL A 835 18.32 26.01 11.53
N GLU A 836 17.12 26.33 12.01
CA GLU A 836 16.10 25.36 12.40
C GLU A 836 15.35 24.82 11.18
N GLN A 837 15.10 25.69 10.20
CA GLN A 837 14.55 25.32 8.90
C GLN A 837 15.60 25.53 7.80
N LEU A 838 16.03 24.43 7.19
CA LEU A 838 17.02 24.42 6.12
C LEU A 838 16.38 24.64 4.73
N TYR A 839 15.12 24.26 4.56
CA TYR A 839 14.37 24.50 3.33
C TYR A 839 12.87 24.74 3.57
N PRO A 840 12.25 25.71 2.85
CA PRO A 840 12.90 26.85 2.23
C PRO A 840 13.63 27.71 3.27
N LEU A 841 14.85 28.16 2.97
CA LEU A 841 15.64 29.01 3.89
C LEU A 841 15.22 30.48 3.75
N ASP A 842 14.76 31.08 4.84
CA ASP A 842 14.48 32.52 4.91
C ASP A 842 15.78 33.33 4.97
N LEU A 843 16.32 33.70 3.81
CA LEU A 843 17.55 34.50 3.73
C LEU A 843 17.39 35.91 4.31
N GLU A 844 16.19 36.49 4.24
CA GLU A 844 15.89 37.79 4.85
C GLU A 844 15.86 37.68 6.37
N GLY A 845 15.13 36.70 6.90
CA GLY A 845 15.08 36.39 8.33
C GLY A 845 16.45 36.00 8.90
N LEU A 846 17.27 35.26 8.15
CA LEU A 846 18.65 34.95 8.51
C LEU A 846 19.48 36.23 8.65
N ASN A 847 19.43 37.12 7.65
CA ASN A 847 20.13 38.40 7.68
C ASN A 847 19.71 39.30 8.84
N GLU A 848 18.41 39.31 9.14
CA GLU A 848 17.87 40.04 10.28
C GLU A 848 18.42 39.49 11.59
N THR A 849 18.39 38.17 11.74
CA THR A 849 18.83 37.47 12.95
C THR A 849 20.28 37.78 13.26
N ILE A 850 21.16 37.79 12.26
CA ILE A 850 22.60 37.99 12.46
C ILE A 850 23.04 39.45 12.34
N ARG A 851 22.12 40.41 12.19
CA ARG A 851 22.43 41.81 11.82
C ARG A 851 23.53 42.43 12.68
N GLU A 852 23.50 42.20 13.98
CA GLU A 852 24.45 42.78 14.94
C GLU A 852 25.85 42.15 14.90
N VAL A 853 25.96 40.92 14.40
CA VAL A 853 27.22 40.15 14.37
C VAL A 853 27.74 39.89 12.96
N ARG A 854 27.00 40.33 11.92
CA ARG A 854 27.27 40.01 10.51
C ARG A 854 28.67 40.40 10.03
N ASP A 855 29.25 41.45 10.62
CA ASP A 855 30.55 42.00 10.25
C ASP A 855 31.73 41.20 10.85
N ALA A 856 31.46 40.15 11.63
CA ALA A 856 32.44 39.17 12.08
C ALA A 856 33.26 38.66 10.89
N SER A 857 34.59 38.53 11.03
CA SER A 857 35.51 38.21 9.93
C SER A 857 35.44 36.77 9.42
N SER A 858 35.12 35.79 10.27
CA SER A 858 35.01 34.37 9.91
C SER A 858 33.56 33.88 10.06
N TRP A 859 33.09 33.14 9.06
CA TRP A 859 31.80 32.45 9.06
C TRP A 859 32.06 30.97 8.88
N VAL A 860 31.62 30.17 9.84
CA VAL A 860 31.83 28.72 9.89
C VAL A 860 30.49 28.02 9.82
N TRP A 861 30.38 26.98 9.01
CA TRP A 861 29.32 25.99 9.12
C TRP A 861 29.84 24.77 9.89
N CYS A 862 29.25 24.51 11.05
CA CYS A 862 29.57 23.34 11.87
C CYS A 862 28.46 22.29 11.78
N GLN A 863 28.83 21.05 11.46
CA GLN A 863 27.92 19.92 11.41
C GLN A 863 28.58 18.61 11.89
N GLU A 864 27.76 17.66 12.33
CA GLU A 864 28.24 16.33 12.74
C GLU A 864 28.45 15.40 11.56
N GLU A 865 27.64 15.56 10.53
CA GLU A 865 27.64 14.72 9.36
C GLU A 865 28.97 14.85 8.58
N PRO A 866 29.43 13.77 7.92
CA PRO A 866 30.52 13.83 6.95
C PRO A 866 30.33 14.98 5.95
N ARG A 867 31.44 15.55 5.45
CA ARG A 867 31.40 16.69 4.52
C ARG A 867 30.57 16.47 3.25
N ASN A 868 30.42 15.22 2.82
CA ASN A 868 29.57 14.83 1.68
C ASN A 868 28.11 14.48 2.07
N MET A 869 27.72 14.75 3.31
CA MET A 869 26.41 14.50 3.91
C MET A 869 25.96 15.73 4.70
N GLY A 870 24.79 15.65 5.36
CA GLY A 870 24.24 16.77 6.12
C GLY A 870 23.89 17.95 5.20
N ALA A 871 23.97 19.17 5.73
CA ALA A 871 23.54 20.35 4.99
C ALA A 871 24.67 21.07 4.22
N TRP A 872 25.95 20.71 4.43
CA TRP A 872 27.10 21.46 3.93
C TRP A 872 26.99 21.87 2.45
N THR A 873 26.77 20.91 1.54
CA THR A 873 26.74 21.18 0.09
C THR A 873 25.53 22.00 -0.35
N TYR A 874 24.50 22.10 0.49
CA TYR A 874 23.31 22.90 0.24
C TYR A 874 23.44 24.32 0.81
N ILE A 875 23.97 24.43 2.04
CA ILE A 875 23.97 25.67 2.82
C ILE A 875 25.16 26.58 2.50
N GLU A 876 26.31 26.01 2.11
CA GLU A 876 27.52 26.75 1.76
C GLU A 876 27.28 27.83 0.69
N PRO A 877 26.67 27.53 -0.47
CA PRO A 877 26.46 28.56 -1.49
C PRO A 877 25.45 29.63 -1.03
N LEU A 878 24.47 29.27 -0.21
CA LEU A 878 23.46 30.19 0.33
C LEU A 878 24.10 31.18 1.30
N LEU A 879 24.87 30.70 2.28
CA LEU A 879 25.60 31.55 3.22
C LEU A 879 26.70 32.36 2.51
N GLY A 880 27.36 31.80 1.51
CA GLY A 880 28.32 32.51 0.67
C GLY A 880 27.69 33.70 -0.05
N SER A 881 26.46 33.54 -0.57
CA SER A 881 25.71 34.61 -1.23
C SER A 881 25.33 35.76 -0.28
N VAL A 882 25.03 35.44 0.98
CA VAL A 882 24.68 36.41 2.02
C VAL A 882 25.92 37.17 2.51
N SER A 883 27.01 36.43 2.72
CA SER A 883 28.20 36.94 3.39
C SER A 883 29.22 37.59 2.45
N GLY A 884 29.13 37.31 1.15
CA GLY A 884 30.10 37.75 0.13
C GLY A 884 31.49 37.14 0.27
N ARG A 885 31.63 36.07 1.07
CA ARG A 885 32.90 35.42 1.41
C ARG A 885 32.77 33.90 1.39
N GLN A 886 33.92 33.23 1.39
CA GLN A 886 33.96 31.77 1.53
C GLN A 886 33.57 31.37 2.96
N ILE A 887 32.71 30.35 3.08
CA ILE A 887 32.32 29.79 4.37
C ILE A 887 33.30 28.68 4.75
N GLU A 888 33.75 28.68 5.99
CA GLU A 888 34.64 27.65 6.54
C GLU A 888 33.83 26.42 6.98
N TYR A 889 34.39 25.23 6.77
CA TYR A 889 33.77 23.96 7.15
C TYR A 889 34.39 23.42 8.43
N ALA A 890 33.57 23.06 9.41
CA ALA A 890 33.94 22.27 10.57
C ALA A 890 33.02 21.05 10.69
N GLY A 891 33.58 19.84 10.60
CA GLY A 891 32.78 18.63 10.59
C GLY A 891 33.59 17.39 10.23
N ARG A 892 32.91 16.24 10.12
CA ARG A 892 33.59 14.97 9.81
C ARG A 892 34.14 14.96 8.38
N PRO A 893 35.28 14.27 8.12
CA PRO A 893 35.77 14.09 6.76
C PRO A 893 34.74 13.34 5.90
N PRO A 894 34.79 13.48 4.56
CA PRO A 894 33.88 12.76 3.69
C PRO A 894 34.01 11.24 3.87
N ALA A 895 32.88 10.53 3.85
CA ALA A 895 32.82 9.10 4.10
C ALA A 895 31.82 8.41 3.16
N ALA A 896 32.08 7.13 2.84
CA ALA A 896 31.15 6.30 2.09
C ALA A 896 29.99 5.80 2.96
N SER A 897 30.28 5.48 4.22
CA SER A 897 29.31 5.06 5.23
C SER A 897 28.83 6.27 6.05
N PRO A 898 27.56 6.32 6.49
CA PRO A 898 27.04 7.46 7.25
C PRO A 898 27.87 7.79 8.50
N ALA A 899 28.26 6.78 9.27
CA ALA A 899 29.03 6.97 10.50
C ALA A 899 30.02 5.82 10.70
N VAL A 900 31.04 6.06 11.53
CA VAL A 900 31.96 5.00 11.97
C VAL A 900 31.24 4.00 12.88
N GLY A 901 31.59 2.72 12.79
CA GLY A 901 31.07 1.67 13.67
C GLY A 901 31.73 1.62 15.06
N SER A 902 32.83 2.35 15.27
CA SER A 902 33.56 2.37 16.55
C SER A 902 33.24 3.62 17.35
N LYS A 903 32.76 3.42 18.58
CA LYS A 903 32.46 4.51 19.53
C LYS A 903 33.68 5.39 19.82
N ALA A 904 34.86 4.79 19.96
CA ALA A 904 36.10 5.53 20.23
C ALA A 904 36.46 6.47 19.07
N TRP A 905 36.35 6.00 17.83
CA TRP A 905 36.54 6.85 16.65
C TRP A 905 35.48 7.93 16.55
N HIS A 906 34.22 7.61 16.86
CA HIS A 906 33.14 8.60 16.90
C HIS A 906 33.42 9.73 17.89
N ASP A 907 33.84 9.38 19.10
CA ASP A 907 34.14 10.34 20.18
C ASP A 907 35.32 11.23 19.84
N GLN A 908 36.37 10.64 19.25
CA GLN A 908 37.50 11.40 18.74
C GLN A 908 37.06 12.40 17.66
N GLN A 909 36.29 11.95 16.66
CA GLN A 909 35.79 12.82 15.60
C GLN A 909 34.86 13.92 16.12
N GLN A 910 34.02 13.63 17.12
CA GLN A 910 33.11 14.62 17.71
C GLN A 910 33.90 15.71 18.45
N LYS A 911 34.94 15.32 19.19
CA LYS A 911 35.83 16.27 19.83
C LYS A 911 36.56 17.14 18.81
N GLU A 912 37.16 16.51 17.81
CA GLU A 912 37.92 17.19 16.75
C GLU A 912 37.07 18.21 15.99
N LEU A 913 35.85 17.85 15.57
CA LEU A 913 35.00 18.78 14.82
C LEU A 913 34.51 19.97 15.66
N VAL A 914 34.27 19.78 16.96
CA VAL A 914 33.87 20.86 17.86
C VAL A 914 35.04 21.81 18.08
N GLU A 915 36.24 21.31 18.36
CA GLU A 915 37.46 22.13 18.46
C GLU A 915 37.74 22.88 17.15
N GLN A 916 37.61 22.18 16.01
CA GLN A 916 37.81 22.73 14.68
C GLN A 916 36.89 23.94 14.41
N ALA A 917 35.63 23.92 14.87
CA ALA A 917 34.68 25.02 14.64
C ALA A 917 35.17 26.38 15.20
N PHE A 918 36.03 26.36 16.22
CA PHE A 918 36.59 27.56 16.85
C PHE A 918 38.01 27.89 16.37
N SER A 919 38.63 27.06 15.52
CA SER A 919 40.03 27.23 15.10
C SER A 919 40.27 27.33 13.60
N VAL A 920 39.31 26.89 12.75
CA VAL A 920 39.45 26.97 11.27
C VAL A 920 39.59 28.38 10.74
#